data_AF-A0A931V961-F1
#
_entry.id   AF-A0A931V961-F1
#
_cell.length_a   1.000
_cell.length_b   1.000
_cell.length_c   1.000
_cell.angle_alpha   90.00
_cell.angle_beta   90.00
_cell.angle_gamma   90.00
#
_symmetry.space_group_name_H-M   'P 1'
#
loop_
_entity.id
_entity.type
_entity.pdbx_description
1 polymer ?
#
loop_
_entity_poly.entity_id
_entity_poly.type
_entity_poly.pdbx_seq_one_letter_code
_entity_poly.pdbx_strand_id
1 'polypeptide(L)'
;MTAIFYKYYQLLLEQVLKQFLIARRPARPPAVLCIELPRRTRSGWRAVLCVLALGALCASAFAATYTWNTTAGDWTNGANWTPSGPPNNGDDVVITNSGASVILSSSSSNLASLTLSKTLTFTNWNTALTATNITIASNGVMTLPAAFTNDQMSNRVWMVCSNLLVASGGSISTDGKGYKGAPAASGANGNGPGYGQCAPANYDASGAGHGGKGGDGGDNTSARLPGGVVYDSTNAPTIPGSGGGASSVGVAGGNGGGAVLIDATGAVTVNGAINANGTAPSGNLYSGGGSGGSIYITCNTFAGTFAGTNGVISAAGGNGETYGGGGGGGRIAVAYNPAAQTSAPLPSVRFSVMRGNNGPARWVRAFELDNYFGTASEMGTLYFPDTNVLDTTFMPHSGNLIISNFTSWAIDSLTISNGTLQLVGTGFNLVVSGNILITGSTGALKMVTGGVINCGGNLVVTNGGALYVYGAVTNSGTPDYGSLVSVTGDIYIASNSWVYPYSQNTNGGSPLFRLRSLMIATNGGFNANAKGFDRGGNGATAPNGLGPGYGYGSTAYRSTGAGYGGRGGRSDSVANRGTTYGLSNAPVQPGSSGGGGNAVAYMGARGGGLIRVEAGDTIRVDGTLTANAGRADTDYAGGHYGGGGAGGGIYLRCRTFAGSSNGVLRANGGDSGWVTLCGAGGGGRIAVWRIYHQYQGSYSVTNGIGNTTGTGGNNAEVGTMFWGQIPVPGAIFTFH
;
A
#
# COMPACT_ATOMS: atom_id res chain seq x y z
N MET A 1 61.51 15.42 -26.23
CA MET A 1 60.63 14.50 -26.98
C MET A 1 59.14 14.68 -26.68
N THR A 2 58.74 15.54 -25.75
CA THR A 2 57.34 15.78 -25.35
C THR A 2 56.68 17.01 -26.01
N ALA A 3 57.46 17.96 -26.54
CA ALA A 3 56.94 19.16 -27.22
C ALA A 3 56.50 18.93 -28.68
N ILE A 4 56.99 17.87 -29.35
CA ILE A 4 56.68 17.57 -30.76
C ILE A 4 55.35 16.80 -30.86
N PHE A 5 55.05 15.93 -29.90
CA PHE A 5 53.77 15.19 -29.84
C PHE A 5 52.58 16.12 -29.58
N TYR A 6 52.75 17.16 -28.76
CA TYR A 6 51.68 18.12 -28.48
C TYR A 6 51.33 18.98 -29.70
N LYS A 7 52.34 19.30 -30.54
CA LYS A 7 52.15 20.08 -31.76
C LYS A 7 51.42 19.30 -32.86
N TYR A 8 51.67 17.99 -32.97
CA TYR A 8 50.95 17.10 -33.90
C TYR A 8 49.50 16.82 -33.46
N TYR A 9 49.24 16.68 -32.15
CA TYR A 9 47.89 16.46 -31.63
C TYR A 9 46.99 17.69 -31.81
N GLN A 10 47.52 18.90 -31.62
CA GLN A 10 46.79 20.16 -31.82
C GLN A 10 46.48 20.43 -33.30
N LEU A 11 47.40 20.12 -34.22
CA LEU A 11 47.17 20.21 -35.67
C LEU A 11 46.11 19.22 -36.17
N LEU A 12 46.05 18.02 -35.57
CA LEU A 12 45.02 17.02 -35.88
C LEU A 12 43.64 17.45 -35.35
N LEU A 13 43.58 18.04 -34.15
CA LEU A 13 42.33 18.54 -33.56
C LEU A 13 41.76 19.73 -34.35
N GLU A 14 42.59 20.68 -34.79
CA GLU A 14 42.15 21.82 -35.61
C GLU A 14 41.64 21.40 -36.99
N GLN A 15 42.22 20.37 -37.61
CA GLN A 15 41.75 19.85 -38.89
C GLN A 15 40.43 19.09 -38.77
N VAL A 16 40.22 18.35 -37.68
CA VAL A 16 38.96 17.64 -37.41
C VAL A 16 37.84 18.61 -37.06
N LEU A 17 38.11 19.67 -36.28
CA LEU A 17 37.12 20.70 -35.96
C LEU A 17 36.70 21.55 -37.18
N LYS A 18 37.62 21.83 -38.12
CA LYS A 18 37.29 22.57 -39.36
C LYS A 18 36.39 21.76 -40.32
N GLN A 19 36.40 20.43 -40.25
CA GLN A 19 35.50 19.59 -41.06
C GLN A 19 34.12 19.40 -40.42
N PHE A 20 33.98 19.47 -39.09
CA PHE A 20 32.68 19.38 -38.43
C PHE A 20 31.82 20.66 -38.55
N LEU A 21 32.43 21.82 -38.80
CA LEU A 21 31.72 23.10 -38.94
C LEU A 21 31.14 23.38 -40.34
N ILE A 22 31.37 22.51 -41.33
CA ILE A 22 30.84 22.65 -42.70
C ILE A 22 30.09 21.37 -43.09
N ALA A 23 28.94 21.11 -42.46
CA ALA A 23 28.03 20.07 -42.92
C ALA A 23 26.57 20.40 -42.54
N ARG A 24 25.97 21.38 -43.22
CA ARG A 24 24.51 21.43 -43.38
C ARG A 24 24.14 20.79 -44.72
N ARG A 25 23.52 19.59 -44.63
CA ARG A 25 22.70 18.88 -45.63
C ARG A 25 23.40 18.05 -46.74
N PRO A 26 22.71 17.01 -47.27
CA PRO A 26 23.31 15.68 -47.46
C PRO A 26 23.45 15.20 -48.92
N ALA A 27 24.13 14.04 -49.05
CA ALA A 27 24.09 13.03 -50.13
C ALA A 27 25.26 12.99 -51.14
N ARG A 28 26.18 12.03 -50.96
CA ARG A 28 26.64 10.98 -51.93
C ARG A 28 27.95 10.29 -51.44
N PRO A 29 28.24 9.03 -51.87
CA PRO A 29 29.23 8.14 -51.24
C PRO A 29 30.70 8.53 -51.53
N PRO A 30 31.68 8.05 -50.72
CA PRO A 30 33.02 8.64 -50.69
C PRO A 30 33.86 8.28 -51.92
N ALA A 31 34.56 9.27 -52.45
CA ALA A 31 35.61 9.13 -53.45
C ALA A 31 36.89 8.56 -52.83
N VAL A 32 37.54 7.65 -53.57
CA VAL A 32 38.83 7.04 -53.23
C VAL A 32 39.92 8.11 -53.26
N LEU A 33 40.53 8.40 -52.11
CA LEU A 33 41.70 9.29 -51.99
C LEU A 33 42.96 8.51 -52.37
N CYS A 34 43.50 8.77 -53.56
CA CYS A 34 44.78 8.23 -54.01
C CYS A 34 45.92 9.11 -53.46
N ILE A 35 46.72 8.59 -52.51
CA ILE A 35 47.92 9.27 -52.00
C ILE A 35 49.13 8.74 -52.78
N GLU A 36 49.72 9.56 -53.64
CA GLU A 36 51.05 9.29 -54.23
C GLU A 36 52.14 9.53 -53.17
N LEU A 37 52.99 8.51 -52.93
CA LEU A 37 54.18 8.63 -52.10
C LEU A 37 55.44 8.84 -52.96
N PRO A 38 56.39 9.71 -52.57
CA PRO A 38 57.61 9.96 -53.33
C PRO A 38 58.56 8.76 -53.32
N ARG A 39 59.22 8.55 -54.47
CA ARG A 39 60.22 7.51 -54.68
C ARG A 39 61.49 7.71 -53.83
N ARG A 40 62.07 6.55 -53.46
CA ARG A 40 63.43 6.27 -52.98
C ARG A 40 63.62 6.24 -51.45
N THR A 41 63.65 5.04 -50.88
CA THR A 41 64.89 4.36 -50.45
C THR A 41 64.58 2.93 -49.97
N ARG A 42 65.60 2.07 -50.04
CA ARG A 42 65.54 0.61 -49.91
C ARG A 42 65.07 0.15 -48.52
N SER A 43 63.84 -0.38 -48.40
CA SER A 43 63.39 -1.27 -47.29
C SER A 43 62.01 -1.86 -47.62
N GLY A 44 61.93 -2.67 -48.69
CA GLY A 44 60.68 -3.09 -49.32
C GLY A 44 60.04 -4.37 -48.80
N TRP A 45 60.42 -4.90 -47.63
CA TRP A 45 59.89 -6.19 -47.13
C TRP A 45 59.18 -6.12 -45.78
N ARG A 46 59.10 -4.95 -45.15
CA ARG A 46 58.33 -4.74 -43.89
C ARG A 46 57.00 -3.99 -44.07
N ALA A 47 56.78 -3.33 -45.21
CA ALA A 47 55.58 -2.53 -45.44
C ALA A 47 54.37 -3.33 -45.96
N VAL A 48 54.60 -4.49 -46.59
CA VAL A 48 53.51 -5.34 -47.14
C VAL A 48 52.81 -6.16 -46.04
N LEU A 49 53.50 -6.47 -44.95
CA LEU A 49 52.90 -7.13 -43.77
C LEU A 49 52.04 -6.16 -42.93
N CYS A 50 52.35 -4.86 -42.89
CA CYS A 50 51.55 -3.89 -42.14
C CYS A 50 50.22 -3.53 -42.83
N VAL A 51 50.15 -3.56 -44.16
CA VAL A 51 48.89 -3.25 -44.88
C VAL A 51 47.91 -4.42 -44.87
N LEU A 52 48.39 -5.67 -44.85
CA LEU A 52 47.54 -6.84 -44.58
C LEU A 52 47.15 -6.95 -43.10
N ALA A 53 47.96 -6.44 -42.17
CA ALA A 53 47.62 -6.39 -40.74
C ALA A 53 46.67 -5.24 -40.36
N LEU A 54 46.69 -4.11 -41.08
CA LEU A 54 45.73 -3.01 -40.86
C LEU A 54 44.37 -3.24 -41.54
N GLY A 55 44.30 -4.05 -42.60
CA GLY A 55 43.03 -4.50 -43.18
C GLY A 55 42.28 -5.52 -42.30
N ALA A 56 42.98 -6.19 -41.38
CA ALA A 56 42.39 -7.13 -40.42
C ALA A 56 41.96 -6.49 -39.09
N LEU A 57 42.28 -5.20 -38.86
CA LEU A 57 41.92 -4.44 -37.66
C LEU A 57 40.73 -3.51 -37.85
N CYS A 58 40.07 -3.56 -39.00
CA CYS A 58 38.81 -2.86 -39.26
C CYS A 58 37.78 -3.80 -39.92
N ALA A 59 37.75 -5.07 -39.49
CA ALA A 59 36.52 -5.83 -39.57
C ALA A 59 35.57 -5.19 -38.55
N SER A 60 34.73 -4.26 -39.01
CA SER A 60 33.46 -3.99 -38.35
C SER A 60 32.83 -5.35 -38.08
N ALA A 61 32.75 -5.77 -36.82
CA ALA A 61 32.00 -6.97 -36.45
C ALA A 61 30.59 -6.75 -37.00
N PHE A 62 30.23 -7.49 -38.04
CA PHE A 62 28.89 -7.43 -38.59
C PHE A 62 27.96 -7.94 -37.50
N ALA A 63 26.95 -7.13 -37.14
CA ALA A 63 25.86 -7.56 -36.29
C ALA A 63 25.31 -8.89 -36.85
N ALA A 64 25.39 -9.95 -36.07
CA ALA A 64 24.89 -11.27 -36.42
C ALA A 64 23.73 -11.67 -35.50
N THR A 65 22.89 -12.58 -35.98
CA THR A 65 21.84 -13.16 -35.14
C THR A 65 22.37 -14.41 -34.45
N TYR A 66 22.42 -14.37 -33.12
CA TYR A 66 22.76 -15.47 -32.25
C TYR A 66 21.50 -16.12 -31.69
N THR A 67 21.30 -17.39 -32.05
CA THR A 67 20.18 -18.19 -31.55
C THR A 67 20.69 -19.16 -30.50
N TRP A 68 20.05 -19.19 -29.33
CA TRP A 68 20.31 -20.21 -28.32
C TRP A 68 19.96 -21.58 -28.90
N ASN A 69 20.82 -22.60 -28.79
CA ASN A 69 20.64 -23.88 -29.49
C ASN A 69 20.53 -25.12 -28.59
N THR A 70 20.55 -24.93 -27.27
CA THR A 70 20.48 -26.01 -26.27
C THR A 70 19.25 -25.90 -25.38
N THR A 71 18.94 -26.94 -24.61
CA THR A 71 17.85 -26.92 -23.62
C THR A 71 18.22 -26.13 -22.38
N ALA A 72 19.45 -26.25 -21.87
CA ALA A 72 19.89 -25.51 -20.68
C ALA A 72 21.40 -25.25 -20.72
N GLY A 73 21.83 -24.15 -20.13
CA GLY A 73 23.26 -23.82 -20.07
C GLY A 73 23.54 -22.37 -19.69
N ASP A 74 24.83 -22.08 -19.57
CA ASP A 74 25.34 -20.74 -19.28
C ASP A 74 25.51 -19.90 -20.56
N TRP A 75 25.15 -18.62 -20.47
CA TRP A 75 25.25 -17.62 -21.54
C TRP A 75 26.67 -17.53 -22.14
N THR A 76 27.70 -17.69 -21.32
CA THR A 76 29.10 -17.54 -21.72
C THR A 76 29.65 -18.72 -22.51
N ASN A 77 28.98 -19.88 -22.45
CA ASN A 77 29.43 -21.07 -23.17
C ASN A 77 29.06 -20.95 -24.66
N GLY A 78 30.06 -20.68 -25.49
CA GLY A 78 29.89 -20.52 -26.94
C GLY A 78 29.33 -21.73 -27.69
N ALA A 79 29.33 -22.93 -27.10
CA ALA A 79 28.69 -24.11 -27.69
C ALA A 79 27.15 -24.03 -27.66
N ASN A 80 26.59 -23.23 -26.74
CA ASN A 80 25.15 -23.07 -26.56
C ASN A 80 24.51 -22.11 -27.58
N TRP A 81 25.30 -21.58 -28.51
CA TRP A 81 24.89 -20.57 -29.46
C TRP A 81 25.15 -21.00 -30.90
N THR A 82 24.27 -20.54 -31.80
CA THR A 82 24.46 -20.61 -33.25
C THR A 82 24.38 -19.20 -33.83
N PRO A 83 25.43 -18.70 -34.52
CA PRO A 83 26.76 -19.32 -34.70
C PRO A 83 27.51 -19.52 -33.37
N SER A 84 28.52 -20.39 -33.36
CA SER A 84 29.25 -20.72 -32.13
C SER A 84 30.01 -19.50 -31.59
N GLY A 85 29.96 -19.33 -30.27
CA GLY A 85 30.49 -18.19 -29.53
C GLY A 85 29.38 -17.46 -28.77
N PRO A 86 29.66 -16.83 -27.61
CA PRO A 86 28.69 -15.94 -26.98
C PRO A 86 28.43 -14.70 -27.86
N PRO A 87 27.24 -14.07 -27.77
CA PRO A 87 26.93 -12.85 -28.50
C PRO A 87 27.86 -11.67 -28.15
N ASN A 88 28.26 -10.90 -29.17
CA ASN A 88 29.14 -9.75 -29.07
C ASN A 88 28.38 -8.42 -29.17
N ASN A 89 29.12 -7.31 -29.11
CA ASN A 89 28.57 -5.97 -29.21
C ASN A 89 27.88 -5.75 -30.57
N GLY A 90 26.61 -5.34 -30.54
CA GLY A 90 25.79 -5.08 -31.72
C GLY A 90 25.03 -6.29 -32.27
N ASP A 91 25.14 -7.48 -31.66
CA ASP A 91 24.45 -8.68 -32.14
C ASP A 91 22.97 -8.73 -31.74
N ASP A 92 22.16 -9.44 -32.53
CA ASP A 92 20.78 -9.77 -32.21
C ASP A 92 20.70 -11.14 -31.54
N VAL A 93 19.98 -11.24 -30.42
CA VAL A 93 19.88 -12.48 -29.65
C VAL A 93 18.46 -13.03 -29.64
N VAL A 94 18.31 -14.32 -29.93
CA VAL A 94 17.02 -15.01 -29.97
C VAL A 94 17.04 -16.25 -29.08
N ILE A 95 16.16 -16.28 -28.08
CA ILE A 95 15.98 -17.40 -27.14
C ILE A 95 14.52 -17.87 -27.21
N THR A 96 14.24 -18.69 -28.23
CA THR A 96 12.88 -19.17 -28.55
C THR A 96 12.74 -20.69 -28.57
N ASN A 97 13.86 -21.42 -28.54
CA ASN A 97 13.88 -22.87 -28.59
C ASN A 97 13.05 -23.51 -27.47
N SER A 98 12.28 -24.53 -27.80
CA SER A 98 11.44 -25.21 -26.81
C SER A 98 12.28 -25.72 -25.63
N GLY A 99 11.80 -25.45 -24.40
CA GLY A 99 12.48 -25.87 -23.18
C GLY A 99 13.74 -25.08 -22.81
N ALA A 100 14.14 -24.04 -23.56
CA ALA A 100 15.36 -23.28 -23.26
C ALA A 100 15.35 -22.66 -21.85
N SER A 101 16.43 -22.88 -21.11
CA SER A 101 16.69 -22.31 -19.79
C SER A 101 18.12 -21.79 -19.73
N VAL A 102 18.27 -20.49 -19.92
CA VAL A 102 19.58 -19.82 -20.01
C VAL A 102 19.96 -19.24 -18.65
N ILE A 103 21.21 -19.42 -18.24
CA ILE A 103 21.80 -18.78 -17.06
C ILE A 103 22.68 -17.62 -17.53
N LEU A 104 22.38 -16.41 -17.08
CA LEU A 104 23.24 -15.24 -17.24
C LEU A 104 24.09 -15.09 -15.96
N SER A 105 25.32 -15.59 -16.00
CA SER A 105 26.25 -15.57 -14.87
C SER A 105 27.22 -14.40 -14.84
N SER A 106 27.36 -13.72 -15.98
CA SER A 106 28.14 -12.49 -16.15
C SER A 106 27.41 -11.55 -17.09
N SER A 107 27.76 -10.26 -17.04
CA SER A 107 27.10 -9.25 -17.88
C SER A 107 27.26 -9.54 -19.37
N SER A 108 26.20 -9.32 -20.14
CA SER A 108 26.26 -9.45 -21.59
C SER A 108 27.07 -8.33 -22.23
N SER A 109 27.53 -8.56 -23.47
CA SER A 109 27.90 -7.48 -24.38
C SER A 109 26.72 -6.53 -24.62
N ASN A 110 26.95 -5.33 -25.17
CA ASN A 110 25.89 -4.40 -25.55
C ASN A 110 25.25 -4.85 -26.89
N LEU A 111 24.13 -5.56 -26.80
CA LEU A 111 23.44 -6.18 -27.93
C LEU A 111 22.63 -5.16 -28.74
N ALA A 112 22.38 -5.45 -30.02
CA ALA A 112 21.36 -4.72 -30.79
C ALA A 112 19.95 -5.08 -30.30
N SER A 113 19.67 -6.37 -30.10
CA SER A 113 18.40 -6.79 -29.52
C SER A 113 18.45 -8.11 -28.76
N LEU A 114 17.44 -8.33 -27.90
CA LEU A 114 17.11 -9.62 -27.33
C LEU A 114 15.61 -9.91 -27.56
N THR A 115 15.30 -11.07 -28.11
CA THR A 115 13.95 -11.66 -28.13
C THR A 115 13.91 -12.93 -27.28
N LEU A 116 13.14 -12.90 -26.19
CA LEU A 116 13.02 -13.99 -25.22
C LEU A 116 11.60 -14.55 -25.23
N SER A 117 11.42 -15.84 -25.50
CA SER A 117 10.13 -16.58 -25.37
C SER A 117 10.23 -17.79 -24.43
N LYS A 118 11.31 -17.85 -23.64
CA LYS A 118 11.67 -18.92 -22.71
C LYS A 118 12.35 -18.34 -21.46
N THR A 119 13.06 -19.16 -20.67
CA THR A 119 13.61 -18.75 -19.38
C THR A 119 15.02 -18.18 -19.50
N LEU A 120 15.25 -17.01 -18.90
CA LEU A 120 16.56 -16.41 -18.65
C LEU A 120 16.72 -16.13 -17.15
N THR A 121 17.71 -16.74 -16.51
CA THR A 121 17.95 -16.64 -15.06
C THR A 121 19.21 -15.82 -14.79
N PHE A 122 19.08 -14.71 -14.06
CA PHE A 122 20.22 -13.88 -13.65
C PHE A 122 20.84 -14.45 -12.38
N THR A 123 22.14 -14.77 -12.41
CA THR A 123 22.91 -15.14 -11.23
C THR A 123 23.94 -14.04 -10.96
N ASN A 124 24.04 -13.60 -9.71
CA ASN A 124 24.80 -12.47 -9.15
C ASN A 124 24.10 -11.10 -9.19
N TRP A 125 24.46 -10.24 -8.23
CA TRP A 125 23.87 -8.91 -8.03
C TRP A 125 24.21 -7.88 -9.13
N ASN A 126 25.45 -7.96 -9.64
CA ASN A 126 26.00 -6.98 -10.59
C ASN A 126 25.92 -7.42 -12.06
N THR A 127 25.29 -8.57 -12.33
CA THR A 127 25.11 -9.09 -13.69
C THR A 127 24.07 -8.26 -14.43
N ALA A 128 24.48 -7.62 -15.53
CA ALA A 128 23.61 -6.79 -16.35
C ALA A 128 23.39 -7.40 -17.74
N LEU A 129 22.14 -7.44 -18.19
CA LEU A 129 21.79 -7.64 -19.59
C LEU A 129 21.74 -6.28 -20.27
N THR A 130 22.62 -6.06 -21.25
CA THR A 130 22.71 -4.79 -21.99
C THR A 130 22.26 -4.98 -23.44
N ALA A 131 21.26 -4.24 -23.90
CA ALA A 131 20.79 -4.31 -25.28
C ALA A 131 20.07 -3.04 -25.72
N THR A 132 20.10 -2.67 -27.00
CA THR A 132 19.29 -1.54 -27.49
C THR A 132 17.80 -1.84 -27.33
N ASN A 133 17.32 -3.01 -27.79
CA ASN A 133 15.92 -3.40 -27.65
C ASN A 133 15.78 -4.75 -26.94
N ILE A 134 14.95 -4.82 -25.91
CA ILE A 134 14.62 -6.07 -25.21
C ILE A 134 13.13 -6.36 -25.41
N THR A 135 12.81 -7.55 -25.91
CA THR A 135 11.45 -8.07 -26.01
C THR A 135 11.31 -9.36 -25.21
N ILE A 136 10.49 -9.32 -24.17
CA ILE A 136 10.02 -10.50 -23.45
C ILE A 136 8.68 -10.87 -24.07
N ALA A 137 8.72 -11.79 -25.04
CA ALA A 137 7.56 -12.27 -25.76
C ALA A 137 6.73 -13.24 -24.90
N SER A 138 5.61 -13.71 -25.44
CA SER A 138 4.75 -14.70 -24.77
C SER A 138 5.55 -15.94 -24.36
N ASN A 139 5.36 -16.41 -23.12
CA ASN A 139 6.12 -17.48 -22.45
C ASN A 139 7.58 -17.14 -22.12
N GLY A 140 8.05 -15.93 -22.44
CA GLY A 140 9.32 -15.41 -21.97
C GLY A 140 9.29 -15.12 -20.47
N VAL A 141 10.29 -15.60 -19.74
CA VAL A 141 10.43 -15.38 -18.29
C VAL A 141 11.87 -14.98 -17.98
N MET A 142 12.06 -13.75 -17.50
CA MET A 142 13.29 -13.39 -16.79
C MET A 142 13.11 -13.62 -15.29
N THR A 143 14.05 -14.31 -14.65
CA THR A 143 13.93 -14.71 -13.24
C THR A 143 15.27 -14.79 -12.51
N LEU A 144 15.21 -15.21 -11.24
CA LEU A 144 16.34 -15.36 -10.32
C LEU A 144 16.40 -16.78 -9.75
N PRO A 145 17.57 -17.21 -9.25
CA PRO A 145 17.71 -18.37 -8.38
C PRO A 145 16.78 -18.31 -7.16
N ALA A 146 16.71 -19.42 -6.42
CA ALA A 146 15.96 -19.48 -5.17
C ALA A 146 16.38 -18.42 -4.15
N ALA A 147 15.49 -18.14 -3.18
CA ALA A 147 15.74 -17.23 -2.07
C ALA A 147 17.03 -17.57 -1.30
N PHE A 148 17.68 -16.53 -0.77
CA PHE A 148 19.01 -16.58 -0.18
C PHE A 148 18.98 -16.16 1.30
N THR A 149 19.91 -16.67 2.11
CA THR A 149 20.09 -16.25 3.51
C THR A 149 20.96 -15.00 3.62
N ASN A 150 21.07 -14.40 4.81
CA ASN A 150 21.91 -13.21 5.03
C ASN A 150 23.40 -13.42 4.65
N ASP A 151 23.89 -14.65 4.71
CA ASP A 151 25.29 -15.00 4.44
C ASP A 151 25.55 -15.37 2.97
N GLN A 152 24.50 -15.39 2.14
CA GLN A 152 24.58 -15.74 0.73
C GLN A 152 24.53 -14.48 -0.14
N MET A 153 25.23 -14.53 -1.27
CA MET A 153 25.14 -13.48 -2.29
C MET A 153 23.70 -13.42 -2.86
N SER A 154 23.17 -12.21 -2.96
CA SER A 154 21.87 -11.95 -3.58
C SER A 154 21.96 -11.93 -5.12
N ASN A 155 20.80 -12.00 -5.78
CA ASN A 155 20.67 -11.90 -7.23
C ASN A 155 19.66 -10.79 -7.58
N ARG A 156 19.80 -10.20 -8.76
CA ARG A 156 18.88 -9.17 -9.27
C ARG A 156 18.72 -9.28 -10.77
N VAL A 157 17.51 -9.03 -11.27
CA VAL A 157 17.30 -8.81 -12.70
C VAL A 157 17.72 -7.39 -12.99
N TRP A 158 18.84 -7.19 -13.69
CA TRP A 158 19.30 -5.86 -14.10
C TRP A 158 19.38 -5.77 -15.63
N MET A 159 18.57 -4.90 -16.20
CA MET A 159 18.57 -4.59 -17.62
C MET A 159 19.06 -3.16 -17.85
N VAL A 160 19.94 -2.99 -18.83
CA VAL A 160 20.37 -1.68 -19.35
C VAL A 160 19.98 -1.64 -20.82
N CYS A 161 19.04 -0.79 -21.20
CA CYS A 161 18.53 -0.79 -22.57
C CYS A 161 18.11 0.57 -23.11
N SER A 162 17.80 0.63 -24.41
CA SER A 162 17.05 1.78 -24.94
C SER A 162 15.55 1.53 -24.80
N ASN A 163 15.04 0.40 -25.29
CA ASN A 163 13.63 0.09 -25.21
C ASN A 163 13.38 -1.30 -24.63
N LEU A 164 12.34 -1.41 -23.80
CA LEU A 164 11.85 -2.68 -23.24
C LEU A 164 10.38 -2.88 -23.61
N LEU A 165 10.06 -4.04 -24.15
CA LEU A 165 8.69 -4.53 -24.31
C LEU A 165 8.53 -5.83 -23.50
N VAL A 166 7.67 -5.79 -22.49
CA VAL A 166 7.10 -7.00 -21.88
C VAL A 166 5.77 -7.25 -22.55
N ALA A 167 5.74 -8.15 -23.53
CA ALA A 167 4.54 -8.44 -24.32
C ALA A 167 3.50 -9.22 -23.48
N SER A 168 2.26 -9.29 -23.98
CA SER A 168 1.23 -10.12 -23.37
C SER A 168 1.68 -11.59 -23.25
N GLY A 169 1.53 -12.18 -22.07
CA GLY A 169 2.03 -13.51 -21.72
C GLY A 169 3.54 -13.61 -21.47
N GLY A 170 4.30 -12.52 -21.64
CA GLY A 170 5.70 -12.41 -21.20
C GLY A 170 5.80 -11.92 -19.77
N SER A 171 6.88 -12.27 -19.07
CA SER A 171 7.05 -11.87 -17.66
C SER A 171 8.50 -11.68 -17.22
N ILE A 172 8.65 -10.81 -16.22
CA ILE A 172 9.79 -10.78 -15.30
C ILE A 172 9.24 -11.22 -13.96
N SER A 173 9.64 -12.38 -13.45
CA SER A 173 9.16 -12.87 -12.15
C SER A 173 10.31 -13.19 -11.22
N THR A 174 10.29 -12.53 -10.07
CA THR A 174 11.21 -12.69 -8.95
C THR A 174 10.44 -13.02 -7.66
N ASP A 175 9.23 -13.60 -7.81
CA ASP A 175 8.36 -13.95 -6.69
C ASP A 175 9.05 -14.92 -5.72
N GLY A 176 9.09 -14.55 -4.44
CA GLY A 176 9.73 -15.34 -3.39
C GLY A 176 11.23 -15.58 -3.60
N LYS A 177 11.91 -14.77 -4.43
CA LYS A 177 13.36 -14.89 -4.74
C LYS A 177 14.24 -13.86 -4.03
N GLY A 178 13.71 -13.19 -3.00
CA GLY A 178 14.43 -12.29 -2.12
C GLY A 178 15.10 -13.02 -0.96
N TYR A 179 15.11 -12.40 0.22
CA TYR A 179 15.62 -13.04 1.43
C TYR A 179 14.72 -14.20 1.84
N LYS A 180 15.36 -15.29 2.26
CA LYS A 180 14.69 -16.53 2.66
C LYS A 180 13.95 -16.37 3.97
N GLY A 181 12.73 -16.91 4.03
CA GLY A 181 12.00 -17.08 5.28
C GLY A 181 12.76 -17.99 6.25
N ALA A 182 12.40 -17.95 7.52
CA ALA A 182 13.00 -18.83 8.51
C ALA A 182 12.75 -20.31 8.16
N PRO A 183 13.72 -21.21 8.38
CA PRO A 183 13.55 -22.63 8.09
C PRO A 183 12.52 -23.28 9.02
N ALA A 184 11.90 -24.37 8.55
CA ALA A 184 10.98 -25.17 9.35
C ALA A 184 11.63 -25.65 10.66
N ALA A 185 10.84 -25.69 11.75
CA ALA A 185 11.22 -26.20 13.07
C ALA A 185 12.41 -25.49 13.74
N SER A 186 12.75 -24.28 13.26
CA SER A 186 13.87 -23.52 13.81
C SER A 186 13.49 -22.60 14.98
N GLY A 187 12.21 -22.25 15.12
CA GLY A 187 11.80 -21.16 16.01
C GLY A 187 12.58 -19.86 15.71
N ALA A 188 13.05 -19.69 14.47
CA ALA A 188 13.99 -18.64 14.11
C ALA A 188 13.31 -17.47 13.39
N ASN A 189 14.00 -16.35 13.45
CA ASN A 189 13.71 -15.17 12.66
C ASN A 189 13.95 -15.45 11.17
N GLY A 190 13.23 -14.74 10.30
CA GLY A 190 13.52 -14.72 8.87
C GLY A 190 14.84 -14.00 8.55
N ASN A 191 15.17 -13.92 7.26
CA ASN A 191 16.34 -13.18 6.78
C ASN A 191 15.95 -11.82 6.19
N GLY A 192 16.93 -10.92 6.07
CA GLY A 192 16.78 -9.59 5.47
C GLY A 192 16.56 -8.45 6.47
N PRO A 193 16.69 -7.17 6.07
CA PRO A 193 16.65 -6.02 6.98
C PRO A 193 15.33 -5.83 7.75
N GLY A 194 14.22 -6.27 7.16
CA GLY A 194 12.88 -6.23 7.76
C GLY A 194 12.36 -7.63 8.04
N TYR A 195 13.21 -8.54 8.54
CA TYR A 195 12.83 -9.93 8.80
C TYR A 195 11.61 -10.05 9.74
N GLY A 196 10.81 -11.09 9.51
CA GLY A 196 9.78 -11.50 10.47
C GLY A 196 10.40 -12.22 11.67
N GLN A 197 9.91 -11.91 12.86
CA GLN A 197 10.41 -12.44 14.13
C GLN A 197 9.73 -13.77 14.50
N CYS A 198 10.38 -14.57 15.35
CA CYS A 198 9.80 -15.74 15.98
C CYS A 198 10.06 -15.72 17.50
N ALA A 199 9.07 -16.17 18.28
CA ALA A 199 9.21 -16.50 19.70
C ALA A 199 9.12 -18.02 19.87
N PRO A 200 10.23 -18.73 20.14
CA PRO A 200 10.25 -20.19 20.24
C PRO A 200 9.24 -20.78 21.24
N ALA A 201 8.93 -20.04 22.31
CA ALA A 201 8.09 -20.51 23.42
C ALA A 201 6.58 -20.42 23.15
N ASN A 202 6.11 -19.58 22.22
CA ASN A 202 4.69 -19.18 22.13
C ASN A 202 4.04 -19.46 20.77
N TYR A 203 4.70 -20.24 19.90
CA TYR A 203 4.17 -20.64 18.60
C TYR A 203 3.99 -19.51 17.55
N ASP A 204 4.28 -18.27 17.90
CA ASP A 204 3.99 -17.08 17.11
C ASP A 204 5.14 -16.62 16.21
N ALA A 205 4.79 -16.13 15.01
CA ALA A 205 5.74 -15.51 14.10
C ALA A 205 5.16 -14.26 13.42
N SER A 206 5.97 -13.22 13.29
CA SER A 206 5.57 -11.98 12.63
C SER A 206 5.92 -11.99 11.14
N GLY A 207 5.18 -11.20 10.37
CA GLY A 207 5.42 -11.00 8.95
C GLY A 207 6.61 -10.08 8.72
N ALA A 208 7.28 -10.23 7.59
CA ALA A 208 8.39 -9.36 7.20
C ALA A 208 7.90 -8.02 6.66
N GLY A 209 8.71 -6.96 6.76
CA GLY A 209 8.46 -5.64 6.20
C GLY A 209 9.42 -5.29 5.05
N HIS A 210 9.04 -4.35 4.20
CA HIS A 210 9.91 -3.71 3.20
C HIS A 210 9.41 -2.31 2.83
N GLY A 211 8.49 -2.17 1.87
CA GLY A 211 7.84 -0.90 1.52
C GLY A 211 6.71 -0.51 2.48
N GLY A 212 6.07 -1.51 3.10
CA GLY A 212 5.17 -1.38 4.23
C GLY A 212 5.66 -2.24 5.40
N LYS A 213 5.23 -1.91 6.63
CA LYS A 213 5.52 -2.70 7.82
C LYS A 213 4.92 -4.10 7.68
N GLY A 214 5.63 -5.12 8.17
CA GLY A 214 5.08 -6.46 8.36
C GLY A 214 4.00 -6.47 9.44
N GLY A 215 3.08 -7.42 9.35
CA GLY A 215 2.10 -7.66 10.39
C GLY A 215 2.77 -8.24 11.63
N ASP A 216 2.31 -7.83 12.80
CA ASP A 216 2.78 -8.40 14.05
C ASP A 216 2.28 -9.85 14.17
N GLY A 217 3.14 -10.72 14.69
CA GLY A 217 2.82 -12.11 15.00
C GLY A 217 2.43 -12.23 16.46
N GLY A 218 1.51 -13.13 16.79
CA GLY A 218 1.09 -13.25 18.17
C GLY A 218 -0.31 -13.80 18.32
N ASP A 219 -0.44 -14.79 19.19
CA ASP A 219 -1.68 -15.00 19.89
C ASP A 219 -1.92 -13.84 20.89
N ASN A 220 -3.05 -13.90 21.55
CA ASN A 220 -3.51 -12.89 22.50
C ASN A 220 -3.19 -13.28 23.96
N THR A 221 -2.30 -14.24 24.19
CA THR A 221 -1.88 -14.70 25.52
C THR A 221 -0.42 -14.35 25.82
N SER A 222 0.37 -14.03 24.79
CA SER A 222 1.77 -13.65 24.92
C SER A 222 2.11 -12.25 24.39
N ALA A 223 3.33 -11.75 24.67
CA ALA A 223 3.80 -10.50 24.12
C ALA A 223 3.91 -10.63 22.59
N ARG A 224 3.13 -9.81 21.85
CA ARG A 224 3.15 -9.79 20.39
C ARG A 224 4.56 -9.53 19.86
N LEU A 225 4.92 -10.24 18.80
CA LEU A 225 6.14 -10.05 18.04
C LEU A 225 5.92 -8.94 17.01
N PRO A 226 6.64 -7.82 17.11
CA PRO A 226 6.61 -6.80 16.07
C PRO A 226 6.87 -7.39 14.68
N GLY A 227 6.06 -6.97 13.71
CA GLY A 227 6.32 -7.21 12.30
C GLY A 227 7.58 -6.49 11.84
N GLY A 228 8.15 -6.97 10.75
CA GLY A 228 9.36 -6.41 10.16
C GLY A 228 9.21 -4.93 9.80
N VAL A 229 10.31 -4.19 9.94
CA VAL A 229 10.34 -2.75 9.67
C VAL A 229 10.35 -2.41 8.18
N VAL A 230 10.03 -1.16 7.87
CA VAL A 230 10.17 -0.57 6.53
C VAL A 230 11.64 -0.21 6.28
N TYR A 231 12.17 -0.45 5.07
CA TYR A 231 13.53 -0.06 4.66
C TYR A 231 13.60 0.22 3.15
N ASP A 232 14.75 0.64 2.64
CA ASP A 232 15.01 1.02 1.24
C ASP A 232 14.41 2.37 0.80
N SER A 233 14.86 2.88 -0.34
CA SER A 233 14.40 4.15 -0.91
C SER A 233 13.01 4.01 -1.54
N THR A 234 12.15 5.01 -1.37
CA THR A 234 10.85 5.09 -2.04
C THR A 234 10.96 5.36 -3.55
N ASN A 235 11.97 6.13 -3.97
CA ASN A 235 12.11 6.60 -5.36
C ASN A 235 13.19 5.89 -6.17
N ALA A 236 14.02 5.07 -5.52
CA ALA A 236 15.04 4.24 -6.16
C ALA A 236 15.24 2.93 -5.37
N PRO A 237 14.19 2.10 -5.22
CA PRO A 237 14.25 0.85 -4.45
C PRO A 237 15.14 -0.16 -5.16
N THR A 238 16.09 -0.76 -4.45
CA THR A 238 17.01 -1.73 -5.05
C THR A 238 17.19 -2.99 -4.22
N ILE A 239 16.70 -3.03 -2.99
CA ILE A 239 16.96 -4.11 -2.03
C ILE A 239 15.82 -5.15 -2.11
N PRO A 240 16.10 -6.46 -2.08
CA PRO A 240 15.05 -7.48 -2.11
C PRO A 240 14.20 -7.46 -0.84
N GLY A 241 13.01 -8.05 -0.91
CA GLY A 241 12.10 -8.22 0.22
C GLY A 241 12.67 -9.21 1.24
N SER A 242 12.33 -8.97 2.51
CA SER A 242 12.70 -9.79 3.68
C SER A 242 11.79 -11.01 3.85
N GLY A 243 12.31 -12.07 4.47
CA GLY A 243 11.60 -13.31 4.78
C GLY A 243 10.88 -13.27 6.14
N GLY A 244 9.73 -13.94 6.23
CA GLY A 244 8.91 -14.03 7.44
C GLY A 244 9.48 -15.01 8.48
N GLY A 245 9.00 -14.90 9.73
CA GLY A 245 9.37 -15.79 10.83
C GLY A 245 8.72 -17.17 10.70
N ALA A 246 9.36 -18.19 11.27
CA ALA A 246 8.86 -19.57 11.27
C ALA A 246 8.03 -19.85 12.52
N SER A 247 7.07 -20.76 12.41
CA SER A 247 6.42 -21.33 13.58
C SER A 247 7.34 -22.35 14.28
N SER A 248 7.23 -22.46 15.61
CA SER A 248 7.91 -23.49 16.38
C SER A 248 7.41 -24.92 16.11
N VAL A 249 6.26 -25.09 15.42
CA VAL A 249 5.70 -26.43 15.05
C VAL A 249 6.02 -26.87 13.62
N GLY A 250 7.14 -26.42 13.06
CA GLY A 250 7.67 -27.03 11.83
C GLY A 250 7.23 -26.39 10.51
N VAL A 251 6.69 -25.17 10.52
CA VAL A 251 6.30 -24.45 9.28
C VAL A 251 7.29 -23.33 9.00
N ALA A 252 7.89 -23.34 7.81
CA ALA A 252 8.82 -22.29 7.38
C ALA A 252 8.10 -20.96 7.16
N GLY A 253 8.80 -19.84 7.39
CA GLY A 253 8.30 -18.52 7.05
C GLY A 253 8.26 -18.29 5.54
N GLY A 254 7.42 -17.36 5.09
CA GLY A 254 7.37 -16.96 3.67
C GLY A 254 8.65 -16.27 3.22
N ASN A 255 9.11 -16.54 1.99
CA ASN A 255 10.25 -15.84 1.38
C ASN A 255 9.84 -14.46 0.88
N GLY A 256 10.75 -13.49 0.97
CA GLY A 256 10.55 -12.16 0.40
C GLY A 256 10.64 -12.15 -1.12
N GLY A 257 10.08 -11.12 -1.76
CA GLY A 257 10.18 -10.90 -3.21
C GLY A 257 11.59 -10.46 -3.64
N GLY A 258 11.98 -10.76 -4.88
CA GLY A 258 13.29 -10.39 -5.41
C GLY A 258 13.40 -8.91 -5.80
N ALA A 259 14.50 -8.57 -6.49
CA ALA A 259 14.74 -7.21 -6.99
C ALA A 259 14.82 -7.19 -8.53
N VAL A 260 14.21 -6.15 -9.12
CA VAL A 260 14.20 -5.84 -10.55
C VAL A 260 14.67 -4.41 -10.75
N LEU A 261 15.71 -4.21 -11.54
CA LEU A 261 16.21 -2.91 -11.99
C LEU A 261 16.18 -2.84 -13.52
N ILE A 262 15.38 -1.91 -14.05
CA ILE A 262 15.31 -1.59 -15.47
C ILE A 262 15.86 -0.19 -15.65
N ASP A 263 17.00 -0.10 -16.31
CA ASP A 263 17.61 1.17 -16.72
C ASP A 263 17.44 1.36 -18.23
N ALA A 264 16.34 2.00 -18.62
CA ALA A 264 16.01 2.28 -20.01
C ALA A 264 16.26 3.75 -20.35
N THR A 265 16.90 4.03 -21.48
CA THR A 265 17.05 5.43 -21.97
C THR A 265 15.87 5.89 -22.82
N GLY A 266 15.03 4.97 -23.29
CA GLY A 266 13.88 5.18 -24.18
C GLY A 266 12.57 4.70 -23.59
N ALA A 267 11.79 3.91 -24.35
CA ALA A 267 10.44 3.51 -23.96
C ALA A 267 10.41 2.18 -23.20
N VAL A 268 9.64 2.12 -22.12
CA VAL A 268 9.29 0.87 -21.42
C VAL A 268 7.79 0.61 -21.60
N THR A 269 7.45 -0.51 -22.23
CA THR A 269 6.06 -0.94 -22.45
C THR A 269 5.78 -2.25 -21.71
N VAL A 270 4.80 -2.25 -20.81
CA VAL A 270 4.41 -3.43 -20.02
C VAL A 270 2.98 -3.85 -20.34
N ASN A 271 2.85 -4.83 -21.23
CA ASN A 271 1.59 -5.51 -21.55
C ASN A 271 1.49 -6.89 -20.90
N GLY A 272 2.59 -7.44 -20.39
CA GLY A 272 2.65 -8.66 -19.58
C GLY A 272 2.83 -8.37 -18.09
N ALA A 273 3.64 -9.18 -17.39
CA ALA A 273 3.79 -9.08 -15.94
C ALA A 273 5.22 -8.74 -15.49
N ILE A 274 5.36 -7.91 -14.46
CA ILE A 274 6.60 -7.72 -13.69
C ILE A 274 6.28 -7.96 -12.22
N ASN A 275 6.79 -9.06 -11.65
CA ASN A 275 6.44 -9.52 -10.32
C ASN A 275 7.66 -9.68 -9.41
N ALA A 276 7.53 -9.18 -8.18
CA ALA A 276 8.46 -9.32 -7.07
C ALA A 276 7.68 -9.52 -5.77
N ASN A 277 6.67 -10.38 -5.78
CA ASN A 277 5.82 -10.61 -4.61
C ASN A 277 6.53 -11.47 -3.56
N GLY A 278 6.24 -11.21 -2.30
CA GLY A 278 6.52 -12.12 -1.20
C GLY A 278 5.62 -13.34 -1.25
N THR A 279 6.05 -14.42 -0.60
CA THR A 279 5.31 -15.68 -0.54
C THR A 279 4.67 -15.88 0.83
N ALA A 280 3.54 -16.58 0.86
CA ALA A 280 2.97 -17.10 2.09
C ALA A 280 3.84 -18.26 2.63
N PRO A 281 3.76 -18.60 3.93
CA PRO A 281 4.35 -19.81 4.49
C PRO A 281 3.92 -21.09 3.76
N SER A 282 4.77 -22.11 3.78
CA SER A 282 4.44 -23.45 3.26
C SER A 282 3.81 -24.31 4.37
N GLY A 283 2.54 -24.07 4.71
CA GLY A 283 1.80 -24.87 5.70
C GLY A 283 0.82 -24.05 6.54
N ASN A 284 -0.08 -24.72 7.28
CA ASN A 284 -1.30 -24.10 7.82
C ASN A 284 -1.19 -23.53 9.25
N LEU A 285 0.00 -23.24 9.81
CA LEU A 285 0.12 -22.87 11.23
C LEU A 285 1.17 -21.80 11.50
N TYR A 286 0.71 -20.67 12.04
CA TYR A 286 1.41 -19.63 12.82
C TYR A 286 2.64 -18.93 12.23
N SER A 287 3.00 -19.18 10.97
CA SER A 287 4.16 -18.58 10.32
C SER A 287 3.86 -17.22 9.67
N GLY A 288 4.88 -16.36 9.62
CA GLY A 288 4.80 -15.04 9.03
C GLY A 288 4.99 -15.04 7.51
N GLY A 289 4.27 -14.17 6.82
CA GLY A 289 4.41 -13.94 5.38
C GLY A 289 5.70 -13.19 5.02
N GLY A 290 6.27 -13.50 3.86
CA GLY A 290 7.40 -12.75 3.30
C GLY A 290 6.96 -11.41 2.72
N SER A 291 7.80 -10.39 2.79
CA SER A 291 7.48 -9.06 2.25
C SER A 291 7.63 -8.99 0.73
N GLY A 292 6.94 -8.04 0.09
CA GLY A 292 7.19 -7.70 -1.30
C GLY A 292 8.63 -7.21 -1.53
N GLY A 293 9.12 -7.30 -2.77
CA GLY A 293 10.45 -6.88 -3.17
C GLY A 293 10.51 -5.49 -3.81
N SER A 294 11.55 -5.26 -4.62
CA SER A 294 11.81 -3.97 -5.27
C SER A 294 11.66 -4.08 -6.78
N ILE A 295 10.90 -3.16 -7.38
CA ILE A 295 10.84 -2.96 -8.82
C ILE A 295 11.17 -1.49 -9.09
N TYR A 296 12.31 -1.23 -9.73
CA TYR A 296 12.73 0.11 -10.11
C TYR A 296 12.93 0.22 -11.61
N ILE A 297 12.20 1.14 -12.22
CA ILE A 297 12.19 1.41 -13.66
C ILE A 297 12.61 2.86 -13.88
N THR A 298 13.73 3.08 -14.57
CA THR A 298 14.07 4.37 -15.21
C THR A 298 13.79 4.27 -16.70
N CYS A 299 13.13 5.28 -17.26
CA CYS A 299 12.81 5.35 -18.70
C CYS A 299 12.65 6.79 -19.17
N ASN A 300 12.59 7.02 -20.48
CA ASN A 300 12.13 8.30 -21.00
C ASN A 300 10.59 8.37 -21.04
N THR A 301 9.93 7.27 -21.43
CA THR A 301 8.46 7.16 -21.44
C THR A 301 8.02 5.77 -20.98
N PHE A 302 6.91 5.72 -20.24
CA PHE A 302 6.30 4.49 -19.75
C PHE A 302 4.92 4.28 -20.37
N ALA A 303 4.67 3.08 -20.88
CA ALA A 303 3.42 2.67 -21.51
C ALA A 303 3.02 1.26 -21.07
N GLY A 304 1.78 0.87 -21.38
CA GLY A 304 1.30 -0.49 -21.17
C GLY A 304 -0.21 -0.56 -21.05
N THR A 305 -0.75 -1.75 -21.28
CA THR A 305 -2.20 -1.99 -21.30
C THR A 305 -2.57 -3.03 -20.25
N PHE A 306 -3.61 -2.75 -19.46
CA PHE A 306 -4.21 -3.76 -18.57
C PHE A 306 -5.35 -4.52 -19.24
N ALA A 307 -6.32 -3.80 -19.82
CA ALA A 307 -7.49 -4.41 -20.45
C ALA A 307 -7.09 -5.30 -21.64
N GLY A 308 -7.49 -6.58 -21.62
CA GLY A 308 -7.22 -7.54 -22.70
C GLY A 308 -5.81 -8.15 -22.72
N THR A 309 -4.85 -7.58 -21.97
CA THR A 309 -3.45 -8.06 -21.94
C THR A 309 -2.96 -8.44 -20.54
N ASN A 310 -3.67 -8.05 -19.47
CA ASN A 310 -3.29 -8.26 -18.06
C ASN A 310 -1.92 -7.66 -17.70
N GLY A 311 -1.64 -6.44 -18.20
CA GLY A 311 -0.47 -5.65 -17.81
C GLY A 311 -0.44 -5.36 -16.31
N VAL A 312 0.45 -6.04 -15.57
CA VAL A 312 0.53 -5.96 -14.10
C VAL A 312 1.97 -5.77 -13.66
N ILE A 313 2.18 -4.87 -12.70
CA ILE A 313 3.44 -4.72 -11.97
C ILE A 313 3.14 -4.87 -10.49
N SER A 314 3.69 -5.92 -9.86
CA SER A 314 3.31 -6.31 -8.50
C SER A 314 4.51 -6.61 -7.61
N ALA A 315 4.52 -6.03 -6.42
CA ALA A 315 5.43 -6.36 -5.33
C ALA A 315 4.62 -6.47 -4.03
N ALA A 316 3.61 -7.32 -4.01
CA ALA A 316 2.74 -7.53 -2.85
C ALA A 316 3.45 -8.38 -1.77
N GLY A 317 3.04 -8.20 -0.51
CA GLY A 317 3.45 -9.08 0.59
C GLY A 317 2.69 -10.41 0.57
N GLY A 318 3.31 -11.46 1.09
CA GLY A 318 2.68 -12.77 1.27
C GLY A 318 1.78 -12.80 2.52
N ASN A 319 0.69 -13.56 2.48
CA ASN A 319 -0.18 -13.72 3.65
C ASN A 319 0.54 -14.42 4.81
N GLY A 320 0.17 -14.10 6.04
CA GLY A 320 0.50 -14.88 7.23
C GLY A 320 -0.57 -15.92 7.51
N GLU A 321 -0.28 -16.86 8.41
CA GLU A 321 -1.16 -18.02 8.68
C GLU A 321 -1.62 -18.09 10.14
N THR A 322 -2.93 -18.24 10.37
CA THR A 322 -3.60 -18.27 11.71
C THR A 322 -3.27 -17.09 12.66
N TYR A 323 -2.10 -17.07 13.30
CA TYR A 323 -1.59 -15.98 14.14
C TYR A 323 -0.32 -15.33 13.57
N GLY A 324 0.09 -15.80 12.40
CA GLY A 324 1.18 -15.26 11.63
C GLY A 324 0.85 -13.89 11.06
N GLY A 325 1.77 -12.95 11.25
CA GLY A 325 1.68 -11.64 10.62
C GLY A 325 1.83 -11.76 9.10
N GLY A 326 1.03 -11.00 8.35
CA GLY A 326 1.19 -10.88 6.90
C GLY A 326 2.45 -10.09 6.53
N GLY A 327 3.04 -10.37 5.38
CA GLY A 327 4.17 -9.58 4.86
C GLY A 327 3.72 -8.18 4.45
N GLY A 328 4.55 -7.17 4.71
CA GLY A 328 4.36 -5.82 4.19
C GLY A 328 4.51 -5.78 2.67
N GLY A 329 3.81 -4.86 2.02
CA GLY A 329 4.01 -4.61 0.59
C GLY A 329 5.41 -4.12 0.27
N GLY A 330 5.87 -4.34 -0.96
CA GLY A 330 7.18 -3.94 -1.47
C GLY A 330 7.21 -2.52 -2.01
N ARG A 331 8.16 -2.23 -2.91
CA ARG A 331 8.34 -0.90 -3.50
C ARG A 331 8.35 -0.98 -5.02
N ILE A 332 7.52 -0.17 -5.65
CA ILE A 332 7.56 0.05 -7.10
C ILE A 332 7.86 1.53 -7.34
N ALA A 333 8.91 1.82 -8.10
CA ALA A 333 9.23 3.17 -8.56
C ALA A 333 9.35 3.17 -10.08
N VAL A 334 8.61 4.07 -10.74
CA VAL A 334 8.73 4.33 -12.17
C VAL A 334 9.15 5.78 -12.36
N ALA A 335 10.44 5.99 -12.60
CA ALA A 335 11.02 7.28 -12.90
C ALA A 335 11.09 7.47 -14.42
N TYR A 336 10.20 8.30 -14.96
CA TYR A 336 10.20 8.69 -16.37
C TYR A 336 10.58 10.17 -16.52
N ASN A 337 10.76 10.63 -17.75
CA ASN A 337 10.90 12.05 -18.07
C ASN A 337 9.50 12.69 -18.17
N PRO A 338 9.09 13.58 -17.24
CA PRO A 338 7.80 14.27 -17.26
C PRO A 338 7.44 14.90 -18.60
N ALA A 339 8.40 15.60 -19.23
CA ALA A 339 8.17 16.35 -20.45
C ALA A 339 7.92 15.43 -21.66
N ALA A 340 8.54 14.26 -21.69
CA ALA A 340 8.31 13.27 -22.74
C ALA A 340 6.99 12.51 -22.51
N GLN A 341 6.67 12.20 -21.24
CA GLN A 341 5.48 11.42 -20.88
C GLN A 341 4.18 12.13 -21.21
N THR A 342 4.10 13.46 -21.11
CA THR A 342 2.89 14.22 -21.47
C THR A 342 2.49 14.07 -22.94
N SER A 343 3.44 13.73 -23.82
CA SER A 343 3.19 13.48 -25.24
C SER A 343 2.97 11.99 -25.56
N ALA A 344 3.14 11.11 -24.58
CA ALA A 344 2.94 9.67 -24.72
C ALA A 344 1.50 9.27 -24.37
N PRO A 345 0.99 8.14 -24.90
CA PRO A 345 -0.30 7.60 -24.48
C PRO A 345 -0.31 7.29 -22.98
N LEU A 346 -1.43 7.59 -22.31
CA LEU A 346 -1.61 7.30 -20.90
C LEU A 346 -1.62 5.77 -20.69
N PRO A 347 -0.77 5.22 -19.81
CA PRO A 347 -0.75 3.78 -19.52
C PRO A 347 -1.99 3.37 -18.72
N SER A 348 -2.46 2.14 -18.93
CA SER A 348 -3.55 1.54 -18.13
C SER A 348 -3.10 0.38 -17.23
N VAL A 349 -1.78 0.18 -17.07
CA VAL A 349 -1.17 -0.90 -16.29
C VAL A 349 -1.66 -0.92 -14.84
N ARG A 350 -1.82 -2.10 -14.25
CA ARG A 350 -2.12 -2.24 -12.82
C ARG A 350 -0.85 -2.34 -11.97
N PHE A 351 -0.63 -1.35 -11.11
CA PHE A 351 0.39 -1.40 -10.06
C PHE A 351 -0.18 -1.94 -8.75
N SER A 352 0.52 -2.86 -8.08
CA SER A 352 0.10 -3.39 -6.79
C SER A 352 1.26 -3.62 -5.83
N VAL A 353 1.20 -2.97 -4.68
CA VAL A 353 2.07 -3.21 -3.53
C VAL A 353 1.22 -3.53 -2.29
N MET A 354 0.18 -4.32 -2.48
CA MET A 354 -0.70 -4.72 -1.38
C MET A 354 0.08 -5.43 -0.28
N ARG A 355 -0.35 -5.21 0.95
CA ARG A 355 0.06 -6.02 2.09
C ARG A 355 -0.45 -7.46 1.92
N GLY A 356 0.25 -8.42 2.51
CA GLY A 356 -0.31 -9.74 2.76
C GLY A 356 -1.27 -9.69 3.94
N ASN A 357 -2.36 -10.44 3.89
CA ASN A 357 -3.29 -10.53 5.01
C ASN A 357 -2.62 -11.19 6.21
N ASN A 358 -2.91 -10.70 7.42
CA ASN A 358 -2.60 -11.46 8.62
C ASN A 358 -3.47 -12.74 8.63
N GLY A 359 -2.96 -13.81 9.24
CA GLY A 359 -3.73 -15.03 9.42
C GLY A 359 -5.03 -14.78 10.20
N PRO A 360 -6.11 -15.52 9.92
CA PRO A 360 -7.34 -15.41 10.71
C PRO A 360 -7.08 -15.94 12.13
N ALA A 361 -7.12 -15.06 13.12
CA ALA A 361 -7.02 -15.47 14.51
C ALA A 361 -8.22 -16.37 14.86
N ARG A 362 -7.95 -17.60 15.35
CA ARG A 362 -8.98 -18.64 15.66
C ARG A 362 -10.09 -18.20 16.61
N TRP A 363 -9.96 -17.04 17.26
CA TRP A 363 -10.90 -16.52 18.26
C TRP A 363 -11.35 -15.08 18.01
N VAL A 364 -10.96 -14.42 16.91
CA VAL A 364 -11.29 -13.01 16.63
C VAL A 364 -12.03 -12.87 15.30
N ARG A 365 -13.14 -12.14 15.29
CA ARG A 365 -13.86 -11.81 14.06
C ARG A 365 -12.99 -10.89 13.20
N ALA A 366 -12.81 -11.25 11.92
CA ALA A 366 -11.96 -10.60 10.93
C ALA A 366 -12.17 -9.07 10.70
N PHE A 367 -13.21 -8.47 11.29
CA PHE A 367 -13.58 -7.07 11.06
C PHE A 367 -12.79 -6.03 11.90
N GLU A 368 -12.03 -6.47 12.92
CA GLU A 368 -11.35 -5.54 13.85
C GLU A 368 -9.81 -5.60 13.79
N LEU A 369 -9.21 -6.61 13.15
CA LEU A 369 -7.75 -6.82 13.11
C LEU A 369 -6.98 -5.70 12.37
N ASP A 370 -7.63 -5.04 11.41
CA ASP A 370 -6.99 -4.05 10.52
C ASP A 370 -6.48 -2.78 11.21
N ASN A 371 -7.03 -2.45 12.39
CA ASN A 371 -6.62 -1.27 13.15
C ASN A 371 -6.30 -1.60 14.60
N TYR A 372 -6.33 -2.89 14.97
CA TYR A 372 -6.47 -3.32 16.35
C TYR A 372 -5.33 -2.80 17.24
N PHE A 373 -4.11 -2.69 16.70
CA PHE A 373 -2.92 -2.21 17.43
C PHE A 373 -1.74 -1.71 16.55
N GLY A 374 -1.94 -1.40 15.26
CA GLY A 374 -0.79 -1.28 14.34
C GLY A 374 -0.11 -2.63 14.05
N THR A 375 -0.86 -3.71 14.27
CA THR A 375 -0.49 -5.12 14.10
C THR A 375 -0.77 -5.65 12.71
N ALA A 376 -1.57 -4.93 11.91
CA ALA A 376 -1.79 -5.28 10.52
C ALA A 376 -0.54 -4.91 9.72
N SER A 377 -0.19 -5.76 8.77
CA SER A 377 0.75 -5.41 7.71
C SER A 377 0.26 -4.15 6.98
N GLU A 378 1.20 -3.45 6.35
CA GLU A 378 0.92 -2.21 5.63
C GLU A 378 1.21 -2.38 4.14
N MET A 379 0.48 -1.60 3.34
CA MET A 379 0.75 -1.51 1.90
C MET A 379 2.12 -0.89 1.68
N GLY A 380 2.75 -1.30 0.59
CA GLY A 380 4.00 -0.74 0.13
C GLY A 380 3.83 0.62 -0.55
N THR A 381 4.87 1.02 -1.29
CA THR A 381 4.92 2.34 -1.93
C THR A 381 4.93 2.25 -3.44
N LEU A 382 4.16 3.14 -4.08
CA LEU A 382 4.16 3.40 -5.52
C LEU A 382 4.74 4.80 -5.73
N TYR A 383 5.89 4.90 -6.41
CA TYR A 383 6.53 6.18 -6.70
C TYR A 383 6.45 6.53 -8.18
N PHE A 384 6.06 7.77 -8.45
CA PHE A 384 6.10 8.41 -9.76
C PHE A 384 6.65 9.84 -9.63
N PRO A 385 7.35 10.38 -10.64
CA PRO A 385 7.82 11.77 -10.62
C PRO A 385 6.67 12.79 -10.66
N ASP A 386 5.56 12.44 -11.31
CA ASP A 386 4.32 13.22 -11.36
C ASP A 386 3.11 12.30 -11.64
N THR A 387 1.96 12.87 -12.02
CA THR A 387 0.69 12.15 -12.25
C THR A 387 0.47 11.69 -13.70
N ASN A 388 1.43 11.84 -14.60
CA ASN A 388 1.26 11.59 -16.05
C ASN A 388 1.16 10.10 -16.43
N VAL A 389 1.21 9.20 -15.45
CA VAL A 389 0.96 7.74 -15.63
C VAL A 389 -0.29 7.26 -14.89
N LEU A 390 -1.08 8.19 -14.37
CA LEU A 390 -2.25 7.91 -13.55
C LEU A 390 -3.53 8.17 -14.35
N ASP A 391 -4.17 7.10 -14.82
CA ASP A 391 -5.49 7.19 -15.44
C ASP A 391 -6.58 7.42 -14.39
N THR A 392 -6.96 8.69 -14.23
CA THR A 392 -7.97 9.10 -13.26
C THR A 392 -9.37 8.57 -13.57
N THR A 393 -9.64 8.13 -14.81
CA THR A 393 -10.91 7.53 -15.22
C THR A 393 -10.93 6.01 -15.00
N PHE A 394 -9.76 5.41 -14.74
CA PHE A 394 -9.62 4.00 -14.38
C PHE A 394 -8.37 3.79 -13.51
N MET A 395 -8.55 3.82 -12.19
CA MET A 395 -7.50 3.59 -11.19
C MET A 395 -7.57 2.19 -10.59
N PRO A 396 -6.86 1.20 -11.16
CA PRO A 396 -6.77 -0.17 -10.62
C PRO A 396 -5.65 -0.34 -9.59
N HIS A 397 -4.92 0.74 -9.28
CA HIS A 397 -3.68 0.68 -8.49
C HIS A 397 -3.94 0.43 -7.01
N SER A 398 -3.03 -0.30 -6.38
CA SER A 398 -3.07 -0.58 -4.94
C SER A 398 -1.74 -0.22 -4.27
N GLY A 399 -1.76 0.72 -3.32
CA GLY A 399 -0.58 1.13 -2.58
C GLY A 399 -0.63 2.55 -2.03
N ASN A 400 0.44 2.93 -1.33
CA ASN A 400 0.68 4.31 -0.91
C ASN A 400 1.30 5.08 -2.08
N LEU A 401 0.57 6.08 -2.61
CA LEU A 401 1.03 6.89 -3.75
C LEU A 401 2.00 7.98 -3.27
N ILE A 402 3.23 7.91 -3.74
CA ILE A 402 4.31 8.85 -3.42
C ILE A 402 4.67 9.63 -4.69
N ILE A 403 4.47 10.94 -4.63
CA ILE A 403 4.97 11.91 -5.61
C ILE A 403 5.66 13.00 -4.80
N SER A 404 6.81 13.49 -5.25
CA SER A 404 7.57 14.52 -4.53
C SER A 404 6.77 15.80 -4.36
N ASN A 405 6.72 16.35 -3.13
CA ASN A 405 5.97 17.56 -2.78
C ASN A 405 4.47 17.50 -3.11
N PHE A 406 3.89 16.31 -3.14
CA PHE A 406 2.50 16.08 -3.50
C PHE A 406 1.58 16.27 -2.28
N THR A 407 1.07 17.50 -2.13
CA THR A 407 0.15 17.88 -1.03
C THR A 407 -1.26 18.18 -1.52
N SER A 408 -1.44 18.34 -2.83
CA SER A 408 -2.75 18.53 -3.45
C SER A 408 -2.81 17.94 -4.84
N TRP A 409 -4.01 17.59 -5.28
CA TRP A 409 -4.23 17.05 -6.61
C TRP A 409 -5.57 17.50 -7.18
N ALA A 410 -5.53 18.23 -8.29
CA ALA A 410 -6.69 18.72 -9.01
C ALA A 410 -6.90 17.92 -10.29
N ILE A 411 -8.08 17.31 -10.45
CA ILE A 411 -8.45 16.43 -11.57
C ILE A 411 -9.92 16.58 -11.93
N ASP A 412 -10.30 16.12 -13.13
CA ASP A 412 -11.69 16.26 -13.60
C ASP A 412 -12.61 15.18 -13.04
N SER A 413 -12.13 13.96 -12.94
CA SER A 413 -12.89 12.85 -12.36
C SER A 413 -11.93 11.87 -11.71
N LEU A 414 -12.43 11.06 -10.78
CA LEU A 414 -11.64 9.99 -10.17
C LEU A 414 -12.48 8.72 -10.09
N THR A 415 -12.05 7.66 -10.75
CA THR A 415 -12.67 6.33 -10.67
C THR A 415 -11.68 5.31 -10.14
N ILE A 416 -11.82 4.90 -8.89
CA ILE A 416 -11.08 3.78 -8.31
C ILE A 416 -11.87 2.49 -8.55
N SER A 417 -11.25 1.56 -9.28
CA SER A 417 -11.89 0.31 -9.68
C SER A 417 -11.02 -0.89 -9.29
N ASN A 418 -11.44 -1.62 -8.26
CA ASN A 418 -10.72 -2.79 -7.73
C ASN A 418 -9.25 -2.53 -7.29
N GLY A 419 -8.87 -1.28 -7.07
CA GLY A 419 -7.60 -0.86 -6.47
C GLY A 419 -7.78 -0.22 -5.09
N THR A 420 -6.80 -0.35 -4.21
CA THR A 420 -6.77 0.36 -2.91
C THR A 420 -5.71 1.46 -2.94
N LEU A 421 -6.13 2.69 -3.23
CA LEU A 421 -5.21 3.83 -3.33
C LEU A 421 -5.20 4.61 -2.02
N GLN A 422 -4.02 4.82 -1.46
CA GLN A 422 -3.81 5.74 -0.35
C GLN A 422 -3.05 6.99 -0.80
N LEU A 423 -3.66 8.15 -0.62
CA LEU A 423 -3.03 9.46 -0.86
C LEU A 423 -2.30 9.87 0.41
N VAL A 424 -0.97 9.92 0.35
CA VAL A 424 -0.12 10.21 1.52
C VAL A 424 0.21 11.69 1.67
N GLY A 425 0.65 12.09 2.87
CA GLY A 425 0.96 13.49 3.22
C GLY A 425 -0.10 14.11 4.13
N THR A 426 0.27 14.46 5.36
CA THR A 426 -0.68 15.03 6.34
C THR A 426 -1.39 16.26 5.76
N GLY A 427 -2.72 16.31 5.85
CA GLY A 427 -3.49 17.43 5.30
C GLY A 427 -3.68 17.42 3.77
N PHE A 428 -3.46 16.30 3.08
CA PHE A 428 -3.58 16.21 1.61
C PHE A 428 -4.92 16.75 1.08
N ASN A 429 -4.90 17.59 0.05
CA ASN A 429 -6.10 18.18 -0.56
C ASN A 429 -6.41 17.58 -1.95
N LEU A 430 -7.40 16.70 -2.02
CA LEU A 430 -7.92 16.17 -3.28
C LEU A 430 -9.05 17.07 -3.81
N VAL A 431 -8.90 17.57 -5.03
CA VAL A 431 -9.88 18.42 -5.72
C VAL A 431 -10.32 17.74 -7.01
N VAL A 432 -11.59 17.37 -7.09
CA VAL A 432 -12.19 16.72 -8.26
C VAL A 432 -13.30 17.62 -8.78
N SER A 433 -13.15 18.17 -9.99
CA SER A 433 -14.14 19.12 -10.55
C SER A 433 -15.48 18.44 -10.86
N GLY A 434 -15.44 17.17 -11.29
CA GLY A 434 -16.57 16.30 -11.54
C GLY A 434 -16.75 15.25 -10.46
N ASN A 435 -16.91 13.99 -10.88
CA ASN A 435 -17.36 12.89 -10.01
C ASN A 435 -16.21 12.09 -9.41
N ILE A 436 -16.45 11.56 -8.21
CA ILE A 436 -15.66 10.49 -7.60
C ILE A 436 -16.48 9.21 -7.63
N LEU A 437 -15.93 8.13 -8.19
CA LEU A 437 -16.50 6.78 -8.17
C LEU A 437 -15.52 5.82 -7.50
N ILE A 438 -15.97 5.12 -6.47
CA ILE A 438 -15.22 4.05 -5.81
C ILE A 438 -16.02 2.76 -6.00
N THR A 439 -15.46 1.82 -6.75
CA THR A 439 -16.19 0.62 -7.21
C THR A 439 -15.33 -0.65 -7.16
N GLY A 440 -16.00 -1.78 -6.99
CA GLY A 440 -15.39 -3.10 -6.92
C GLY A 440 -15.07 -3.51 -5.47
N SER A 441 -15.03 -4.81 -5.23
CA SER A 441 -14.93 -5.39 -3.88
C SER A 441 -13.61 -5.05 -3.16
N THR A 442 -12.58 -4.65 -3.91
CA THR A 442 -11.30 -4.17 -3.38
C THR A 442 -11.05 -2.69 -3.70
N GLY A 443 -12.05 -2.00 -4.26
CA GLY A 443 -11.99 -0.58 -4.60
C GLY A 443 -12.02 0.27 -3.35
N ALA A 444 -10.94 0.99 -3.06
CA ALA A 444 -10.86 1.82 -1.89
C ALA A 444 -10.06 3.11 -2.11
N LEU A 445 -10.61 4.24 -1.64
CA LEU A 445 -9.88 5.49 -1.47
C LEU A 445 -9.56 5.67 0.01
N LYS A 446 -8.26 5.81 0.33
CA LYS A 446 -7.80 6.13 1.68
C LYS A 446 -7.17 7.52 1.69
N MET A 447 -7.79 8.43 2.43
CA MET A 447 -7.16 9.70 2.78
C MET A 447 -6.30 9.51 4.01
N VAL A 448 -5.20 10.24 4.14
CA VAL A 448 -4.44 10.29 5.40
C VAL A 448 -5.05 11.27 6.40
N THR A 449 -4.50 11.27 7.62
CA THR A 449 -4.84 12.19 8.70
C THR A 449 -4.89 13.64 8.21
N GLY A 450 -6.04 14.29 8.39
CA GLY A 450 -6.24 15.68 8.02
C GLY A 450 -6.62 15.91 6.56
N GLY A 451 -6.76 14.85 5.76
CA GLY A 451 -7.07 14.98 4.34
C GLY A 451 -8.39 15.71 4.08
N VAL A 452 -8.42 16.45 2.97
CA VAL A 452 -9.59 17.17 2.45
C VAL A 452 -9.96 16.59 1.08
N ILE A 453 -11.26 16.33 0.89
CA ILE A 453 -11.83 15.98 -0.42
C ILE A 453 -12.80 17.09 -0.82
N ASN A 454 -12.58 17.69 -1.98
CA ASN A 454 -13.49 18.62 -2.64
C ASN A 454 -13.97 17.99 -3.95
N CYS A 455 -15.26 17.66 -4.04
CA CYS A 455 -15.87 17.05 -5.23
C CYS A 455 -16.94 18.01 -5.78
N GLY A 456 -16.79 18.47 -7.02
CA GLY A 456 -17.74 19.35 -7.69
C GLY A 456 -18.96 18.61 -8.24
N GLY A 457 -18.86 17.30 -8.45
CA GLY A 457 -19.96 16.41 -8.85
C GLY A 457 -20.47 15.56 -7.69
N ASN A 458 -20.78 14.29 -8.01
CA ASN A 458 -21.22 13.28 -7.05
C ASN A 458 -20.06 12.42 -6.55
N LEU A 459 -20.17 11.95 -5.31
CA LEU A 459 -19.31 10.90 -4.77
C LEU A 459 -20.12 9.61 -4.62
N VAL A 460 -19.73 8.59 -5.37
CA VAL A 460 -20.42 7.29 -5.41
C VAL A 460 -19.52 6.20 -4.88
N VAL A 461 -20.00 5.46 -3.87
CA VAL A 461 -19.35 4.24 -3.36
C VAL A 461 -20.27 3.06 -3.65
N THR A 462 -19.84 2.15 -4.51
CA THR A 462 -20.69 1.07 -5.03
C THR A 462 -19.93 -0.24 -5.24
N ASN A 463 -20.65 -1.33 -5.52
CA ASN A 463 -20.10 -2.64 -5.86
C ASN A 463 -19.05 -3.16 -4.85
N GLY A 464 -19.25 -2.91 -3.55
CA GLY A 464 -18.30 -3.31 -2.50
C GLY A 464 -17.20 -2.29 -2.21
N GLY A 465 -17.22 -1.12 -2.85
CA GLY A 465 -16.21 -0.09 -2.65
C GLY A 465 -16.21 0.51 -1.24
N ALA A 466 -15.09 1.15 -0.87
CA ALA A 466 -14.88 1.74 0.45
C ALA A 466 -14.17 3.11 0.42
N LEU A 467 -14.62 4.04 1.25
CA LEU A 467 -13.95 5.32 1.49
C LEU A 467 -13.47 5.40 2.94
N TYR A 468 -12.19 5.70 3.15
CA TYR A 468 -11.59 5.87 4.47
C TYR A 468 -11.13 7.33 4.65
N VAL A 469 -11.57 7.97 5.74
CA VAL A 469 -11.24 9.37 6.06
C VAL A 469 -10.79 9.46 7.50
N TYR A 470 -9.62 10.05 7.74
CA TYR A 470 -8.98 10.08 9.06
C TYR A 470 -8.84 11.53 9.53
N GLY A 471 -9.51 11.88 10.62
CA GLY A 471 -9.43 13.21 11.20
C GLY A 471 -8.06 13.52 11.78
N ALA A 472 -7.58 14.76 11.61
CA ALA A 472 -6.44 15.31 12.32
C ALA A 472 -6.78 15.80 13.72
N VAL A 473 -5.74 16.18 14.47
CA VAL A 473 -5.85 16.84 15.77
C VAL A 473 -6.59 18.18 15.59
N THR A 474 -7.56 18.45 16.45
CA THR A 474 -8.31 19.71 16.52
C THR A 474 -8.12 20.34 17.90
N ASN A 475 -7.99 21.66 17.97
CA ASN A 475 -7.75 22.40 19.21
C ASN A 475 -9.04 22.91 19.86
N SER A 476 -10.19 22.26 19.64
CA SER A 476 -11.54 22.74 20.03
C SER A 476 -11.93 24.13 19.48
N GLY A 477 -11.11 24.71 18.60
CA GLY A 477 -11.41 25.93 17.83
C GLY A 477 -11.88 25.62 16.40
N THR A 478 -12.09 26.68 15.60
CA THR A 478 -12.50 26.57 14.20
C THR A 478 -11.32 26.26 13.27
N PRO A 479 -11.43 25.30 12.33
CA PRO A 479 -12.56 24.39 12.14
C PRO A 479 -12.64 23.32 13.24
N ASP A 480 -13.86 22.98 13.66
CA ASP A 480 -14.18 21.97 14.68
C ASP A 480 -14.22 20.54 14.13
N TYR A 481 -13.48 20.29 13.05
CA TYR A 481 -13.38 19.00 12.36
C TYR A 481 -11.92 18.69 12.03
N GLY A 482 -11.57 17.42 12.11
CA GLY A 482 -10.21 16.93 11.81
C GLY A 482 -9.96 16.74 10.31
N SER A 483 -11.01 16.57 9.50
CA SER A 483 -10.97 16.40 8.05
C SER A 483 -12.28 16.86 7.43
N LEU A 484 -12.25 17.22 6.15
CA LEU A 484 -13.44 17.67 5.41
C LEU A 484 -13.65 16.86 4.13
N VAL A 485 -14.86 16.34 3.95
CA VAL A 485 -15.36 15.85 2.66
C VAL A 485 -16.47 16.79 2.22
N SER A 486 -16.20 17.61 1.22
CA SER A 486 -17.13 18.57 0.64
C SER A 486 -17.53 18.13 -0.75
N VAL A 487 -18.82 17.84 -0.96
CA VAL A 487 -19.39 17.35 -2.22
C VAL A 487 -20.47 18.31 -2.67
N THR A 488 -20.34 18.92 -3.85
CA THR A 488 -21.36 19.86 -4.34
C THR A 488 -22.64 19.12 -4.74
N GLY A 489 -22.50 17.93 -5.31
CA GLY A 489 -23.60 17.02 -5.61
C GLY A 489 -23.98 16.12 -4.43
N ASP A 490 -24.35 14.89 -4.76
CA ASP A 490 -24.81 13.89 -3.80
C ASP A 490 -23.71 12.90 -3.43
N ILE A 491 -23.84 12.33 -2.23
CA ILE A 491 -23.14 11.11 -1.84
C ILE A 491 -24.11 9.94 -1.97
N TYR A 492 -23.75 8.95 -2.78
CA TYR A 492 -24.49 7.68 -2.90
C TYR A 492 -23.65 6.51 -2.39
N ILE A 493 -24.17 5.77 -1.43
CA ILE A 493 -23.56 4.55 -0.89
C ILE A 493 -24.49 3.38 -1.21
N ALA A 494 -24.07 2.51 -2.12
CA ALA A 494 -24.83 1.34 -2.54
C ALA A 494 -24.74 0.19 -1.52
N SER A 495 -25.46 -0.90 -1.78
CA SER A 495 -25.38 -2.12 -0.98
C SER A 495 -23.96 -2.66 -0.93
N ASN A 496 -23.54 -3.13 0.24
CA ASN A 496 -22.20 -3.65 0.54
C ASN A 496 -21.06 -2.65 0.41
N SER A 497 -21.36 -1.35 0.26
CA SER A 497 -20.37 -0.27 0.19
C SER A 497 -20.36 0.56 1.46
N TRP A 498 -19.17 1.06 1.83
CA TRP A 498 -18.96 1.62 3.16
C TRP A 498 -18.09 2.87 3.19
N VAL A 499 -18.46 3.81 4.04
CA VAL A 499 -17.61 4.94 4.45
C VAL A 499 -17.13 4.71 5.88
N TYR A 500 -15.83 4.86 6.11
CA TYR A 500 -15.18 4.65 7.41
C TYR A 500 -14.55 5.96 7.90
N PRO A 501 -15.29 6.79 8.66
CA PRO A 501 -14.70 7.94 9.33
C PRO A 501 -13.96 7.51 10.59
N TYR A 502 -12.68 7.87 10.69
CA TYR A 502 -11.84 7.67 11.87
C TYR A 502 -11.63 9.00 12.56
N SER A 503 -11.95 9.05 13.85
CA SER A 503 -11.52 10.14 14.71
C SER A 503 -10.05 10.01 15.03
N GLN A 504 -9.38 11.13 15.25
CA GLN A 504 -8.01 11.14 15.74
C GLN A 504 -7.97 10.46 17.12
N ASN A 505 -7.04 9.51 17.28
CA ASN A 505 -7.01 8.53 18.36
C ASN A 505 -6.80 9.09 19.78
N THR A 506 -6.28 10.30 19.95
CA THR A 506 -5.93 10.89 21.26
C THR A 506 -6.62 12.22 21.59
N ASN A 507 -7.04 12.97 20.57
CA ASN A 507 -7.64 14.29 20.64
C ASN A 507 -9.09 14.31 20.13
N GLY A 508 -9.49 13.33 19.33
CA GLY A 508 -10.88 13.14 18.91
C GLY A 508 -11.33 13.98 17.72
N GLY A 509 -10.44 14.74 17.07
CA GLY A 509 -10.77 15.46 15.84
C GLY A 509 -11.30 14.50 14.76
N SER A 510 -12.51 14.76 14.26
CA SER A 510 -13.27 13.80 13.44
C SER A 510 -13.62 14.35 12.06
N PRO A 511 -13.85 13.49 11.05
CA PRO A 511 -14.27 13.94 9.73
C PRO A 511 -15.66 14.61 9.74
N LEU A 512 -15.82 15.64 8.91
CA LEU A 512 -17.09 16.27 8.57
C LEU A 512 -17.41 16.04 7.09
N PHE A 513 -18.66 15.64 6.80
CA PHE A 513 -19.19 15.50 5.46
C PHE A 513 -20.20 16.61 5.17
N ARG A 514 -19.94 17.43 4.15
CA ARG A 514 -20.84 18.47 3.64
C ARG A 514 -21.26 18.13 2.22
N LEU A 515 -22.56 18.15 1.95
CA LEU A 515 -23.09 17.71 0.67
C LEU A 515 -24.48 18.28 0.34
N ARG A 516 -24.97 18.05 -0.89
CA ARG A 516 -26.37 18.33 -1.23
C ARG A 516 -27.30 17.29 -0.60
N SER A 517 -27.16 16.02 -0.98
CA SER A 517 -27.97 14.92 -0.44
C SER A 517 -27.15 13.67 -0.16
N LEU A 518 -27.51 12.93 0.89
CA LEU A 518 -26.95 11.63 1.23
C LEU A 518 -27.98 10.54 0.96
N MET A 519 -27.63 9.53 0.17
CA MET A 519 -28.45 8.33 -0.01
C MET A 519 -27.65 7.07 0.34
N ILE A 520 -28.16 6.30 1.29
CA ILE A 520 -27.55 5.05 1.76
C ILE A 520 -28.53 3.91 1.51
N ALA A 521 -28.16 3.00 0.62
CA ALA A 521 -28.93 1.80 0.33
C ALA A 521 -28.83 0.76 1.47
N THR A 522 -29.76 -0.19 1.50
CA THR A 522 -29.73 -1.35 2.40
C THR A 522 -28.37 -2.07 2.32
N ASN A 523 -27.85 -2.56 3.44
CA ASN A 523 -26.53 -3.21 3.56
C ASN A 523 -25.31 -2.34 3.18
N GLY A 524 -25.51 -1.05 2.90
CA GLY A 524 -24.45 -0.04 2.83
C GLY A 524 -24.47 0.88 4.04
N GLY A 525 -23.44 1.70 4.23
CA GLY A 525 -23.44 2.59 5.37
C GLY A 525 -22.18 3.38 5.70
N PHE A 526 -22.25 4.06 6.83
CA PHE A 526 -21.07 4.57 7.54
C PHE A 526 -20.78 3.69 8.73
N ASN A 527 -19.51 3.32 8.90
CA ASN A 527 -19.03 2.53 10.02
C ASN A 527 -17.90 3.23 10.75
N ALA A 528 -18.25 3.85 11.88
CA ALA A 528 -17.38 4.48 12.84
C ALA A 528 -17.18 3.62 14.11
N ASN A 529 -17.52 2.31 14.06
CA ASN A 529 -17.40 1.45 15.24
C ASN A 529 -15.95 1.33 15.71
N ALA A 530 -15.71 1.56 17.01
CA ALA A 530 -14.38 1.53 17.63
C ALA A 530 -13.35 2.46 16.95
N LYS A 531 -13.82 3.53 16.28
CA LYS A 531 -12.98 4.54 15.59
C LYS A 531 -12.93 5.89 16.31
N GLY A 532 -13.19 5.89 17.61
CA GLY A 532 -13.11 7.04 18.50
C GLY A 532 -11.76 7.14 19.19
N PHE A 533 -11.76 7.52 20.47
CA PHE A 533 -10.53 7.52 21.27
C PHE A 533 -9.98 6.10 21.43
N ASP A 534 -8.67 5.97 21.27
CA ASP A 534 -7.94 4.71 21.41
C ASP A 534 -7.69 4.39 22.90
N ARG A 535 -7.13 3.21 23.17
CA ARG A 535 -6.87 2.71 24.53
C ARG A 535 -5.74 3.50 25.21
N GLY A 536 -5.71 3.42 26.54
CA GLY A 536 -4.60 3.93 27.35
C GLY A 536 -3.26 3.27 27.01
N GLY A 537 -2.16 3.98 27.26
CA GLY A 537 -0.80 3.67 26.79
C GLY A 537 -0.38 2.20 26.88
N ASN A 538 0.11 1.67 25.75
CA ASN A 538 0.61 0.31 25.60
C ASN A 538 1.82 0.07 26.54
N GLY A 539 1.81 -1.02 27.31
CA GLY A 539 2.90 -1.37 28.23
C GLY A 539 2.79 -0.76 29.65
N ALA A 540 1.77 0.06 29.92
CA ALA A 540 1.50 0.53 31.28
C ALA A 540 0.65 -0.50 32.05
N THR A 541 0.91 -0.67 33.35
CA THR A 541 0.05 -1.43 34.26
C THR A 541 -1.18 -0.60 34.60
N ALA A 542 -2.38 -1.17 34.45
CA ALA A 542 -3.64 -0.51 34.79
C ALA A 542 -3.84 0.90 34.18
N PRO A 543 -3.69 1.08 32.85
CA PRO A 543 -3.79 2.40 32.23
C PRO A 543 -5.23 2.91 32.25
N ASN A 544 -5.39 4.22 32.48
CA ASN A 544 -6.65 4.90 32.18
C ASN A 544 -6.89 4.91 30.66
N GLY A 545 -8.16 4.88 30.24
CA GLY A 545 -8.52 5.11 28.85
C GLY A 545 -8.21 6.53 28.37
N LEU A 546 -8.51 6.81 27.10
CA LEU A 546 -8.36 8.13 26.49
C LEU A 546 -9.72 8.82 26.23
N GLY A 547 -9.66 10.15 26.11
CA GLY A 547 -10.78 11.05 25.87
C GLY A 547 -11.45 11.58 27.15
N PRO A 548 -12.33 12.59 27.07
CA PRO A 548 -12.81 13.32 28.25
C PRO A 548 -13.61 12.48 29.27
N GLY A 549 -14.27 11.41 28.82
CA GLY A 549 -15.04 10.48 29.66
C GLY A 549 -14.35 9.14 29.83
N TYR A 550 -13.02 9.10 29.86
CA TYR A 550 -12.23 7.87 29.93
C TYR A 550 -12.63 6.95 31.10
N GLY A 551 -12.49 5.64 30.89
CA GLY A 551 -12.58 4.66 31.96
C GLY A 551 -11.29 4.59 32.79
N TYR A 552 -11.40 4.33 34.08
CA TYR A 552 -10.26 4.30 35.00
C TYR A 552 -9.64 2.92 35.06
N GLY A 553 -8.31 2.85 34.96
CA GLY A 553 -7.57 1.61 35.10
C GLY A 553 -7.53 1.11 36.55
N SER A 554 -7.28 -0.18 36.74
CA SER A 554 -7.23 -0.80 38.07
C SER A 554 -6.16 -1.88 38.18
N THR A 555 -5.29 -1.75 39.19
CA THR A 555 -4.36 -2.82 39.60
C THR A 555 -5.06 -3.95 40.35
N ALA A 556 -6.33 -3.79 40.74
CA ALA A 556 -7.14 -4.87 41.29
C ALA A 556 -7.84 -5.68 40.19
N TYR A 557 -7.41 -5.54 38.93
CA TYR A 557 -7.99 -6.17 37.74
C TYR A 557 -9.41 -5.68 37.36
N ARG A 558 -10.14 -4.97 38.23
CA ARG A 558 -11.53 -4.57 37.95
C ARG A 558 -11.59 -3.09 37.58
N SER A 559 -11.44 -2.77 36.30
CA SER A 559 -11.44 -1.40 35.76
C SER A 559 -12.84 -0.88 35.43
N THR A 560 -12.96 0.42 35.13
CA THR A 560 -14.26 1.05 34.87
C THR A 560 -14.48 1.40 33.41
N GLY A 561 -15.76 1.46 33.03
CA GLY A 561 -16.15 1.77 31.66
C GLY A 561 -16.12 3.27 31.41
N ALA A 562 -15.99 3.63 30.14
CA ALA A 562 -16.01 5.00 29.68
C ALA A 562 -17.44 5.56 29.57
N GLY A 563 -17.57 6.87 29.64
CA GLY A 563 -18.83 7.59 29.41
C GLY A 563 -18.74 8.51 28.20
N TYR A 564 -19.88 8.82 27.58
CA TYR A 564 -20.02 9.91 26.61
C TYR A 564 -21.43 10.51 26.64
N GLY A 565 -22.41 9.82 26.06
CA GLY A 565 -23.84 10.17 26.14
C GLY A 565 -24.46 9.72 27.45
N GLY A 566 -24.10 8.51 27.89
CA GLY A 566 -24.34 7.99 29.24
C GLY A 566 -23.03 7.83 30.01
N ARG A 567 -23.09 7.80 31.35
CA ARG A 567 -21.93 7.50 32.19
C ARG A 567 -21.53 6.03 32.04
N GLY A 568 -20.25 5.74 32.19
CA GLY A 568 -19.75 4.37 32.24
C GLY A 568 -20.24 3.59 33.47
N GLY A 569 -20.07 2.28 33.44
CA GLY A 569 -20.26 1.39 34.58
C GLY A 569 -19.13 1.58 35.59
N ARG A 570 -19.45 1.41 36.87
CA ARG A 570 -18.44 1.31 37.95
C ARG A 570 -17.95 -0.13 38.07
N SER A 571 -16.73 -0.26 38.58
CA SER A 571 -16.30 -1.50 39.21
C SER A 571 -16.38 -1.39 40.72
N ASP A 572 -16.29 -2.53 41.39
CA ASP A 572 -16.21 -2.62 42.86
C ASP A 572 -14.85 -2.16 43.44
N SER A 573 -13.83 -2.09 42.58
CA SER A 573 -12.45 -1.80 42.98
C SER A 573 -12.06 -0.36 42.72
N VAL A 574 -12.85 0.38 41.93
CA VAL A 574 -12.58 1.77 41.57
C VAL A 574 -13.86 2.60 41.65
N ALA A 575 -13.89 3.58 42.54
CA ALA A 575 -15.05 4.45 42.74
C ALA A 575 -15.35 5.36 41.52
N ASN A 576 -14.31 5.72 40.77
CA ASN A 576 -14.39 6.60 39.61
C ASN A 576 -14.78 5.84 38.34
N ARG A 577 -15.62 6.45 37.51
CA ARG A 577 -16.09 5.91 36.24
C ARG A 577 -16.14 7.01 35.18
N GLY A 578 -16.18 6.62 33.90
CA GLY A 578 -16.27 7.56 32.81
C GLY A 578 -17.53 8.44 32.91
N THR A 579 -17.34 9.75 32.78
CA THR A 579 -18.40 10.75 32.83
C THR A 579 -18.99 11.03 31.45
N THR A 580 -20.16 11.65 31.41
CA THR A 580 -20.74 12.17 30.16
C THR A 580 -20.06 13.48 29.77
N TYR A 581 -19.86 13.71 28.47
CA TYR A 581 -19.30 14.97 27.95
C TYR A 581 -19.86 15.30 26.56
N GLY A 582 -19.55 16.49 26.06
CA GLY A 582 -20.06 16.98 24.77
C GLY A 582 -21.56 17.34 24.81
N LEU A 583 -22.04 17.94 23.72
CA LEU A 583 -23.42 18.40 23.60
C LEU A 583 -24.33 17.28 23.08
N SER A 584 -25.49 17.09 23.71
CA SER A 584 -26.49 16.09 23.27
C SER A 584 -27.15 16.44 21.93
N ASN A 585 -27.23 17.73 21.61
CA ASN A 585 -27.86 18.26 20.41
C ASN A 585 -26.84 18.62 19.31
N ALA A 586 -25.54 18.61 19.61
CA ALA A 586 -24.47 18.89 18.64
C ALA A 586 -23.19 18.10 19.02
N PRO A 587 -23.21 16.76 18.98
CA PRO A 587 -22.02 15.97 19.26
C PRO A 587 -20.93 16.22 18.20
N VAL A 588 -19.81 16.80 18.64
CA VAL A 588 -18.61 17.08 17.82
C VAL A 588 -17.39 16.27 18.25
N GLN A 589 -17.56 15.40 19.25
CA GLN A 589 -16.49 14.55 19.78
C GLN A 589 -16.89 13.07 19.65
N PRO A 590 -15.93 12.15 19.44
CA PRO A 590 -16.18 10.72 19.49
C PRO A 590 -16.31 10.25 20.95
N GLY A 591 -16.66 8.98 21.14
CA GLY A 591 -16.72 8.31 22.45
C GLY A 591 -15.33 7.97 23.00
N SER A 592 -15.21 7.97 24.33
CA SER A 592 -13.99 7.65 25.08
C SER A 592 -13.72 6.14 25.20
N SER A 593 -12.45 5.79 25.46
CA SER A 593 -12.06 4.40 25.70
C SER A 593 -12.16 4.01 27.17
N GLY A 594 -12.42 2.73 27.45
CA GLY A 594 -12.45 2.17 28.81
C GLY A 594 -11.06 2.06 29.45
N GLY A 595 -11.03 1.80 30.76
CA GLY A 595 -9.78 1.60 31.53
C GLY A 595 -9.22 0.18 31.40
N GLY A 596 -7.92 0.02 31.68
CA GLY A 596 -7.22 -1.27 31.67
C GLY A 596 -7.04 -1.91 33.06
N GLY A 597 -6.84 -3.23 33.09
CA GLY A 597 -6.58 -4.02 34.29
C GLY A 597 -5.10 -4.13 34.68
N ASN A 598 -4.81 -4.94 35.71
CA ASN A 598 -3.50 -5.00 36.40
C ASN A 598 -2.29 -5.41 35.52
N ALA A 599 -2.52 -6.08 34.38
CA ALA A 599 -1.43 -6.46 33.48
C ALA A 599 -1.38 -5.57 32.23
N VAL A 600 -0.17 -5.37 31.69
CA VAL A 600 0.12 -4.65 30.43
C VAL A 600 -0.70 -5.12 29.23
N ALA A 601 -1.21 -6.35 29.33
CA ALA A 601 -2.10 -7.05 28.42
C ALA A 601 -3.58 -6.58 28.46
N TYR A 602 -4.08 -6.16 29.62
CA TYR A 602 -5.52 -6.03 29.85
C TYR A 602 -5.97 -4.60 29.57
N MET A 603 -6.20 -4.29 28.29
CA MET A 603 -6.60 -2.95 27.86
C MET A 603 -8.13 -2.79 27.82
N GLY A 604 -8.62 -1.59 28.12
CA GLY A 604 -10.03 -1.24 27.94
C GLY A 604 -10.42 -1.13 26.46
N ALA A 605 -11.72 -1.15 26.18
CA ALA A 605 -12.20 -1.08 24.81
C ALA A 605 -12.14 0.34 24.23
N ARG A 606 -11.96 0.46 22.91
CA ARG A 606 -11.99 1.74 22.19
C ARG A 606 -13.37 2.36 22.18
N GLY A 607 -13.43 3.68 22.19
CA GLY A 607 -14.69 4.40 22.02
C GLY A 607 -15.19 4.39 20.57
N GLY A 608 -16.49 4.59 20.40
CA GLY A 608 -17.09 4.76 19.07
C GLY A 608 -16.67 6.08 18.42
N GLY A 609 -16.50 6.09 17.10
CA GLY A 609 -16.14 7.29 16.34
C GLY A 609 -17.29 8.28 16.19
N LEU A 610 -17.10 9.31 15.35
CA LEU A 610 -18.13 10.29 15.05
C LEU A 610 -18.52 10.25 13.56
N ILE A 611 -19.81 10.11 13.30
CA ILE A 611 -20.42 10.31 11.98
C ILE A 611 -21.07 11.68 11.98
N ARG A 612 -20.51 12.63 11.21
CA ARG A 612 -21.02 14.02 11.13
C ARG A 612 -21.35 14.39 9.70
N VAL A 613 -22.64 14.62 9.42
CA VAL A 613 -23.15 14.91 8.07
C VAL A 613 -24.02 16.16 8.08
N GLU A 614 -23.67 17.12 7.24
CA GLU A 614 -24.40 18.36 6.98
C GLU A 614 -24.85 18.36 5.52
N ALA A 615 -26.11 18.01 5.27
CA ALA A 615 -26.70 17.99 3.93
C ALA A 615 -27.60 19.22 3.70
N GLY A 616 -27.51 19.83 2.51
CA GLY A 616 -28.36 20.96 2.13
C GLY A 616 -29.82 20.58 1.90
N ASP A 617 -30.09 19.34 1.46
CA ASP A 617 -31.41 18.86 1.13
C ASP A 617 -31.79 17.57 1.90
N THR A 618 -31.54 16.40 1.33
CA THR A 618 -32.08 15.14 1.87
C THR A 618 -30.98 14.24 2.45
N ILE A 619 -31.20 13.70 3.65
CA ILE A 619 -30.48 12.52 4.14
C ILE A 619 -31.45 11.35 4.16
N ARG A 620 -31.25 10.37 3.27
CA ARG A 620 -32.00 9.12 3.18
C ARG A 620 -31.15 7.95 3.67
N VAL A 621 -31.59 7.28 4.73
CA VAL A 621 -30.89 6.13 5.34
C VAL A 621 -31.76 4.87 5.26
N ASP A 622 -31.55 4.05 4.23
CA ASP A 622 -32.10 2.69 4.14
C ASP A 622 -31.10 1.63 4.65
N GLY A 623 -29.82 2.00 4.78
CA GLY A 623 -28.75 1.19 5.34
C GLY A 623 -28.42 1.53 6.80
N THR A 624 -27.13 1.51 7.14
CA THR A 624 -26.66 1.66 8.54
C THR A 624 -25.72 2.85 8.73
N LEU A 625 -25.96 3.64 9.78
CA LEU A 625 -24.99 4.56 10.37
C LEU A 625 -24.65 4.02 11.76
N THR A 626 -23.41 3.55 11.96
CA THR A 626 -23.00 2.91 13.22
C THR A 626 -21.72 3.51 13.79
N ALA A 627 -21.77 3.88 15.06
CA ALA A 627 -20.70 4.49 15.84
C ALA A 627 -20.61 3.83 17.23
N ASN A 628 -20.74 2.52 17.30
CA ASN A 628 -20.66 1.78 18.57
C ASN A 628 -19.24 1.81 19.12
N ALA A 629 -19.14 1.69 20.44
CA ALA A 629 -17.86 1.37 21.04
C ALA A 629 -17.40 -0.04 20.67
N GLY A 630 -16.11 -0.29 20.83
CA GLY A 630 -15.61 -1.66 20.95
C GLY A 630 -16.11 -2.29 22.25
N ARG A 631 -16.21 -3.62 22.28
CA ARG A 631 -16.45 -4.37 23.51
C ARG A 631 -15.11 -4.63 24.21
N ALA A 632 -15.08 -4.69 25.54
CA ALA A 632 -13.87 -5.04 26.29
C ALA A 632 -13.52 -6.54 26.19
N ASP A 633 -14.07 -7.23 25.18
CA ASP A 633 -14.31 -8.66 25.21
C ASP A 633 -13.73 -9.45 24.02
N THR A 634 -13.24 -8.77 22.99
CA THR A 634 -12.91 -9.41 21.71
C THR A 634 -11.41 -9.50 21.43
N ASP A 635 -10.61 -9.33 22.49
CA ASP A 635 -9.45 -8.47 22.38
C ASP A 635 -8.19 -9.05 23.06
N TYR A 636 -8.37 -9.86 24.10
CA TYR A 636 -7.32 -10.54 24.85
C TYR A 636 -7.85 -11.89 25.39
N ALA A 637 -7.20 -13.04 25.16
CA ALA A 637 -7.62 -14.34 25.72
C ALA A 637 -6.84 -14.74 26.98
N GLY A 638 -6.53 -13.76 27.82
CA GLY A 638 -6.26 -13.96 29.23
C GLY A 638 -7.31 -13.16 30.01
N GLY A 639 -7.74 -13.66 31.16
CA GLY A 639 -8.85 -13.15 31.98
C GLY A 639 -9.15 -11.65 31.92
N HIS A 640 -10.44 -11.35 31.90
CA HIS A 640 -11.04 -10.13 31.38
C HIS A 640 -11.24 -9.05 32.44
N TYR A 641 -10.53 -7.94 32.25
CA TYR A 641 -10.28 -6.94 33.29
C TYR A 641 -10.34 -5.49 32.76
N GLY A 642 -10.72 -5.32 31.50
CA GLY A 642 -10.88 -4.02 30.82
C GLY A 642 -12.31 -3.49 30.90
N GLY A 643 -12.44 -2.17 31.00
CA GLY A 643 -13.72 -1.47 30.96
C GLY A 643 -14.23 -1.31 29.53
N GLY A 644 -15.56 -1.30 29.38
CA GLY A 644 -16.20 -1.06 28.08
C GLY A 644 -15.97 0.37 27.59
N GLY A 645 -15.82 0.53 26.27
CA GLY A 645 -15.71 1.84 25.62
C GLY A 645 -17.07 2.54 25.50
N ALA A 646 -17.08 3.87 25.44
CA ALA A 646 -18.32 4.62 25.29
C ALA A 646 -18.77 4.64 23.82
N GLY A 647 -20.09 4.59 23.60
CA GLY A 647 -20.66 4.80 22.27
C GLY A 647 -20.24 6.15 21.69
N GLY A 648 -20.16 6.23 20.37
CA GLY A 648 -19.71 7.40 19.64
C GLY A 648 -20.82 8.43 19.40
N GLY A 649 -20.63 9.24 18.36
CA GLY A 649 -21.59 10.27 17.95
C GLY A 649 -22.15 10.04 16.55
N ILE A 650 -23.43 10.36 16.36
CA ILE A 650 -24.05 10.56 15.06
C ILE A 650 -24.71 11.94 15.07
N TYR A 651 -24.21 12.85 14.22
CA TYR A 651 -24.79 14.18 14.02
C TYR A 651 -25.22 14.32 12.56
N LEU A 652 -26.52 14.53 12.37
CA LEU A 652 -27.12 14.74 11.06
C LEU A 652 -27.84 16.10 11.04
N ARG A 653 -27.61 16.89 9.99
CA ARG A 653 -28.35 18.12 9.71
C ARG A 653 -28.79 18.11 8.26
N CYS A 654 -30.09 18.30 8.02
CA CYS A 654 -30.67 18.28 6.68
C CYS A 654 -31.99 19.04 6.61
N ARG A 655 -32.51 19.25 5.39
CA ARG A 655 -33.90 19.69 5.19
C ARG A 655 -34.84 18.51 5.42
N THR A 656 -34.63 17.39 4.74
CA THR A 656 -35.48 16.18 4.84
C THR A 656 -34.66 15.01 5.39
N PHE A 657 -35.10 14.46 6.52
CA PHE A 657 -34.55 13.21 7.04
C PHE A 657 -35.51 12.06 6.73
N ALA A 658 -35.10 11.14 5.87
CA ALA A 658 -35.92 10.04 5.36
C ALA A 658 -35.20 8.69 5.51
N GLY A 659 -35.95 7.60 5.37
CA GLY A 659 -35.40 6.24 5.36
C GLY A 659 -36.49 5.21 5.62
N SER A 660 -36.32 4.02 5.06
CA SER A 660 -37.19 2.87 5.27
C SER A 660 -37.02 2.25 6.67
N SER A 661 -37.85 1.25 6.98
CA SER A 661 -37.73 0.43 8.19
C SER A 661 -36.39 -0.32 8.30
N ASN A 662 -35.64 -0.45 7.20
CA ASN A 662 -34.29 -1.04 7.20
C ASN A 662 -33.21 -0.08 7.69
N GLY A 663 -33.51 1.22 7.74
CA GLY A 663 -32.59 2.22 8.25
C GLY A 663 -32.19 1.95 9.69
N VAL A 664 -30.90 2.10 10.01
CA VAL A 664 -30.38 1.95 11.39
C VAL A 664 -29.46 3.10 11.75
N LEU A 665 -29.72 3.75 12.87
CA LEU A 665 -28.77 4.64 13.56
C LEU A 665 -28.31 4.00 14.87
N ARG A 666 -27.00 3.81 15.08
CA ARG A 666 -26.50 3.13 16.28
C ARG A 666 -25.27 3.79 16.88
N ALA A 667 -25.31 4.10 18.17
CA ALA A 667 -24.16 4.60 18.93
C ALA A 667 -24.15 3.96 20.32
N ASN A 668 -24.03 2.64 20.38
CA ASN A 668 -24.13 1.88 21.62
C ASN A 668 -22.80 1.83 22.37
N GLY A 669 -22.89 1.79 23.70
CA GLY A 669 -21.75 1.51 24.58
C GLY A 669 -21.25 0.07 24.44
N GLY A 670 -19.99 -0.14 24.80
CA GLY A 670 -19.34 -1.43 24.75
C GLY A 670 -19.55 -2.23 26.03
N ASP A 671 -19.75 -3.54 25.90
CA ASP A 671 -19.89 -4.44 27.05
C ASP A 671 -18.57 -4.55 27.84
N SER A 672 -18.65 -4.85 29.14
CA SER A 672 -17.50 -5.24 29.95
C SER A 672 -17.02 -6.66 29.59
N GLY A 673 -15.78 -7.03 29.92
CA GLY A 673 -15.26 -8.38 29.59
C GLY A 673 -15.76 -9.54 30.50
N TRP A 674 -15.52 -10.80 30.08
CA TRP A 674 -16.16 -12.04 30.58
C TRP A 674 -16.19 -12.35 32.10
N VAL A 675 -15.23 -11.94 32.95
CA VAL A 675 -15.00 -12.67 34.23
C VAL A 675 -14.91 -11.86 35.52
N THR A 676 -15.08 -10.53 35.50
CA THR A 676 -15.16 -9.75 36.76
C THR A 676 -16.05 -8.52 36.64
N LEU A 677 -16.36 -7.92 37.80
CA LEU A 677 -17.17 -6.73 38.08
C LEU A 677 -16.65 -5.43 37.40
N CYS A 678 -16.15 -5.50 36.16
CA CYS A 678 -15.69 -4.35 35.39
C CYS A 678 -16.86 -3.51 34.89
N GLY A 679 -16.62 -2.21 34.73
CA GLY A 679 -17.63 -1.29 34.24
C GLY A 679 -17.86 -1.41 32.73
N ALA A 680 -19.12 -1.51 32.30
CA ALA A 680 -19.49 -1.41 30.89
C ALA A 680 -19.42 0.04 30.39
N GLY A 681 -19.40 0.26 29.08
CA GLY A 681 -19.36 1.58 28.48
C GLY A 681 -20.74 2.24 28.38
N GLY A 682 -20.80 3.55 28.61
CA GLY A 682 -22.02 4.35 28.44
C GLY A 682 -22.45 4.45 26.98
N GLY A 683 -23.76 4.60 26.76
CA GLY A 683 -24.29 4.86 25.42
C GLY A 683 -23.77 6.17 24.82
N GLY A 684 -23.81 6.26 23.49
CA GLY A 684 -23.33 7.40 22.72
C GLY A 684 -24.37 8.51 22.54
N ARG A 685 -24.18 9.34 21.51
CA ARG A 685 -25.08 10.47 21.20
C ARG A 685 -25.58 10.39 19.77
N ILE A 686 -26.88 10.51 19.57
CA ILE A 686 -27.49 10.67 18.24
C ILE A 686 -28.27 11.99 18.23
N ALA A 687 -27.92 12.90 17.33
CA ALA A 687 -28.61 14.16 17.13
C ALA A 687 -28.98 14.33 15.65
N VAL A 688 -30.25 14.58 15.37
CA VAL A 688 -30.76 14.81 14.02
C VAL A 688 -31.54 16.11 13.97
N TRP A 689 -31.06 17.06 13.19
CA TRP A 689 -31.72 18.32 12.88
C TRP A 689 -32.35 18.26 11.49
N ARG A 690 -33.66 18.47 11.42
CA ARG A 690 -34.44 18.36 10.18
C ARG A 690 -35.60 19.35 10.13
N ILE A 691 -36.01 19.73 8.92
CA ILE A 691 -37.29 20.43 8.67
C ILE A 691 -38.41 19.40 8.51
N TYR A 692 -38.20 18.40 7.64
CA TYR A 692 -39.15 17.33 7.39
C TYR A 692 -38.63 16.01 7.94
N HIS A 693 -39.47 15.28 8.66
CA HIS A 693 -39.16 13.99 9.25
C HIS A 693 -39.99 12.89 8.59
N GLN A 694 -39.33 11.97 7.90
CA GLN A 694 -39.90 10.88 7.12
C GLN A 694 -39.11 9.57 7.34
N TYR A 695 -38.38 9.48 8.45
CA TYR A 695 -37.58 8.31 8.78
C TYR A 695 -38.42 7.27 9.51
N GLN A 696 -38.38 6.04 9.03
CA GLN A 696 -39.12 4.90 9.58
C GLN A 696 -38.21 3.83 10.19
N GLY A 697 -36.90 4.07 10.17
CA GLY A 697 -35.91 3.11 10.65
C GLY A 697 -35.76 3.09 12.17
N SER A 698 -34.84 2.25 12.64
CA SER A 698 -34.54 2.06 14.05
C SER A 698 -33.36 2.90 14.52
N TYR A 699 -33.34 3.19 15.82
CA TYR A 699 -32.24 3.89 16.47
C TYR A 699 -31.87 3.21 17.79
N SER A 700 -30.61 3.32 18.22
CA SER A 700 -30.15 2.75 19.48
C SER A 700 -28.94 3.51 20.01
N VAL A 701 -29.01 3.85 21.30
CA VAL A 701 -27.93 4.45 22.11
C VAL A 701 -27.80 3.69 23.44
N THR A 702 -27.95 2.37 23.40
CA THR A 702 -27.95 1.56 24.62
C THR A 702 -26.60 1.62 25.32
N ASN A 703 -26.62 1.41 26.63
CA ASN A 703 -25.42 1.10 27.40
C ASN A 703 -24.82 -0.24 26.95
N GLY A 704 -23.56 -0.45 27.29
CA GLY A 704 -23.00 -1.79 27.38
C GLY A 704 -23.54 -2.51 28.62
N ILE A 705 -23.51 -3.84 28.57
CA ILE A 705 -23.91 -4.72 29.65
C ILE A 705 -22.72 -4.98 30.57
N GLY A 706 -22.91 -4.79 31.88
CA GLY A 706 -21.97 -5.19 32.92
C GLY A 706 -22.26 -6.61 33.41
N ASN A 707 -21.25 -7.36 33.87
CA ASN A 707 -21.49 -8.66 34.50
C ASN A 707 -22.04 -8.45 35.94
N THR A 708 -23.29 -8.85 36.19
CA THR A 708 -24.07 -8.55 37.41
C THR A 708 -24.00 -9.63 38.50
N THR A 709 -23.14 -10.64 38.40
CA THR A 709 -23.11 -11.76 39.37
C THR A 709 -22.46 -11.43 40.72
N GLY A 710 -22.21 -10.15 41.02
CA GLY A 710 -21.75 -9.67 42.33
C GLY A 710 -22.10 -8.19 42.54
N THR A 711 -22.17 -7.75 43.79
CA THR A 711 -22.73 -6.46 44.26
C THR A 711 -21.92 -5.19 43.91
N GLY A 712 -21.21 -5.14 42.78
CA GLY A 712 -20.37 -3.96 42.45
C GLY A 712 -20.08 -3.63 40.98
N GLY A 713 -20.46 -4.48 40.01
CA GLY A 713 -20.39 -4.14 38.59
C GLY A 713 -21.70 -3.48 38.15
N ASN A 714 -21.76 -2.15 38.08
CA ASN A 714 -22.99 -1.45 37.67
C ASN A 714 -23.08 -1.34 36.15
N ASN A 715 -24.27 -1.60 35.59
CA ASN A 715 -24.59 -1.27 34.21
C ASN A 715 -24.29 0.22 33.96
N ALA A 716 -23.77 0.51 32.77
CA ALA A 716 -23.56 1.89 32.34
C ALA A 716 -24.92 2.56 32.07
N GLU A 717 -24.92 3.87 31.89
CA GLU A 717 -26.14 4.60 31.56
C GLU A 717 -26.35 4.63 30.04
N VAL A 718 -27.62 4.64 29.63
CA VAL A 718 -27.98 4.82 28.21
C VAL A 718 -27.54 6.20 27.72
N GLY A 719 -27.30 6.29 26.42
CA GLY A 719 -26.90 7.51 25.75
C GLY A 719 -28.04 8.50 25.54
N THR A 720 -27.78 9.55 24.77
CA THR A 720 -28.76 10.60 24.49
C THR A 720 -29.21 10.57 23.04
N MET A 721 -30.50 10.82 22.84
CA MET A 721 -31.07 11.08 21.52
C MET A 721 -31.72 12.45 21.46
N PHE A 722 -31.48 13.17 20.37
CA PHE A 722 -32.02 14.49 20.15
C PHE A 722 -32.63 14.61 18.75
N TRP A 723 -33.91 14.95 18.70
CA TRP A 723 -34.66 15.23 17.46
C TRP A 723 -34.93 16.72 17.37
N GLY A 724 -34.07 17.44 16.64
CA GLY A 724 -34.17 18.88 16.46
C GLY A 724 -35.05 19.27 15.28
N GLN A 725 -35.95 20.23 15.49
CA GLN A 725 -36.69 20.87 14.41
C GLN A 725 -35.92 22.10 13.94
N ILE A 726 -35.58 22.14 12.65
CA ILE A 726 -35.12 23.38 12.01
C ILE A 726 -36.37 24.14 11.59
N PRO A 727 -36.53 25.41 11.98
CA PRO A 727 -37.67 26.21 11.56
C PRO A 727 -37.69 26.34 10.03
N VAL A 728 -38.88 26.26 9.45
CA VAL A 728 -39.05 26.66 8.06
C VAL A 728 -38.74 28.16 7.92
N PRO A 729 -38.19 28.61 6.79
CA PRO A 729 -38.07 30.04 6.51
C PRO A 729 -39.41 30.75 6.76
N GLY A 730 -39.41 31.80 7.58
CA GLY A 730 -40.61 32.56 7.96
C GLY A 730 -41.36 32.07 9.20
N ALA A 731 -40.85 31.07 9.93
CA ALA A 731 -41.44 30.64 11.20
C ALA A 731 -41.33 31.73 12.29
N ILE A 732 -42.46 32.03 12.96
CA ILE A 732 -42.52 32.93 14.12
C ILE A 732 -42.44 32.08 15.39
N PHE A 733 -41.50 32.42 16.27
CA PHE A 733 -41.43 31.83 17.60
C PHE A 733 -42.17 32.71 18.60
N THR A 734 -43.20 32.16 19.24
CA THR A 734 -43.84 32.78 20.39
C THR A 734 -43.33 32.09 21.65
N PHE A 735 -42.56 32.81 22.46
CA PHE A 735 -42.18 32.36 23.80
C PHE A 735 -43.32 32.74 24.76
N HIS A 736 -43.92 31.75 25.41
CA HIS A 736 -44.93 31.95 26.44
C HIS A 736 -44.31 31.96 27.83
#